data_AF-A0A9D7IC34-F1
#
_entry.id   AF-A0A9D7IC34-F1
#
_cell.length_a   1.000
_cell.length_b   1.000
_cell.length_c   1.000
_cell.angle_alpha   90.00
_cell.angle_beta   90.00
_cell.angle_gamma   90.00
#
_symmetry.space_group_name_H-M   'P 1'
#
loop_
_entity.id
_entity.type
_entity.pdbx_description
1 polymer ?
#
loop_
_entity_poly.entity_id
_entity_poly.type
_entity_poly.pdbx_seq_one_letter_code
_entity_poly.pdbx_strand_id
1 'polypeptide(L)'
;MRSFNRSVSRSGLLPLMMGDAYGRNFEDVSGLGGIADFAGKPVGTIDAINTDTMRIVPHNEAARRRPNNPFPDDAGDPAGYLSAIETGFSRLHELLVHERELLLAPDGPLRELRMQLLRFIFRSTSSYAAILERSIRAECLSDGARRSIELDAVSRAFLHGTGKPRFWPILAAELAALERLDVPVFMTTADSTDLDSEDMSPLPGCLEDPAFVRVLATVQGLDDADRTFQLRVIHGMFQTRGRSGHSAAHCVCTPTDSEPGEPVTCESAWREATAIADQLVGGAIDCPDNGAAYWLGLKTRDEKGFRQFRPIGDALFDGRMGIALFLAAMAAASADSTYRQVALLGIEPVLKLARTQDREGRRRYIHSIGIGGLTGIGSTVYGLACIGKLVAAPEFTTHAAWFARGLTPEVIGRDQQLDIVNGTAGALLALISLFNQTGDRELLERAEQCGEHLLNCREPTTCGHRAWRSPANTAPLAGFSHGASGIGLALLSLFARTARPEFRDAALEGFAYERSLFDPHANNWRDLRGGTAPYMASWCHGAPGIGLARVAALQIYPDEPLADDLAMAISASRGLSRAPVDHFCCGEFGRVEFLTVALEETAARLRANRVLADKRTTGSYRLFTDIHEASNPGLFQGLAGIGYGWLRLARPRAFPCVLTLE
;
A
#
# COMPACT_ATOMS: atom_id res chain seq x y z
N MET A 1 5.40 4.88 -13.82
CA MET A 1 4.07 4.29 -14.12
C MET A 1 3.91 3.88 -15.59
N ARG A 2 4.36 4.68 -16.56
CA ARG A 2 4.29 4.34 -18.00
C ARG A 2 5.01 3.03 -18.36
N SER A 3 6.22 2.76 -17.85
CA SER A 3 6.96 1.52 -18.14
C SER A 3 6.22 0.26 -17.69
N PHE A 4 5.65 0.25 -16.47
CA PHE A 4 4.79 -0.85 -16.01
C PHE A 4 3.50 -0.98 -16.85
N ASN A 5 2.85 0.13 -17.19
CA ASN A 5 1.67 0.11 -18.07
C ASN A 5 1.99 -0.24 -19.54
N ARG A 6 3.27 -0.30 -19.91
CA ARG A 6 3.75 -0.79 -21.22
C ARG A 6 4.34 -2.19 -21.13
N SER A 7 4.32 -2.82 -19.95
CA SER A 7 4.83 -4.16 -19.72
C SER A 7 3.79 -5.24 -20.03
N VAL A 8 4.24 -6.49 -19.97
CA VAL A 8 3.42 -7.71 -20.05
C VAL A 8 2.24 -7.73 -19.07
N SER A 9 2.25 -6.89 -18.02
CA SER A 9 1.16 -6.76 -17.06
C SER A 9 -0.18 -6.36 -17.69
N ARG A 10 -0.16 -5.70 -18.86
CA ARG A 10 -1.35 -5.21 -19.56
C ARG A 10 -1.87 -6.17 -20.63
N SER A 11 -1.25 -7.34 -20.78
CA SER A 11 -1.70 -8.38 -21.73
C SER A 11 -3.05 -9.01 -21.37
N GLY A 12 -3.44 -8.96 -20.08
CA GLY A 12 -4.59 -9.71 -19.55
C GLY A 12 -4.35 -11.21 -19.39
N LEU A 13 -3.15 -11.72 -19.73
CA LEU A 13 -2.81 -13.14 -19.60
C LEU A 13 -2.31 -13.48 -18.20
N LEU A 14 -1.51 -12.60 -17.59
CA LEU A 14 -0.90 -12.81 -16.28
C LEU A 14 -1.90 -12.60 -15.14
N PRO A 15 -1.73 -13.32 -14.00
CA PRO A 15 -2.61 -13.24 -12.82
C PRO A 15 -2.96 -11.81 -12.42
N LEU A 16 -4.26 -11.50 -12.38
CA LEU A 16 -4.74 -10.16 -12.12
C LEU A 16 -6.01 -10.20 -11.28
N MET A 17 -5.84 -9.93 -9.98
CA MET A 17 -6.96 -9.77 -9.05
C MET A 17 -7.67 -8.44 -9.26
N MET A 18 -8.91 -8.49 -9.75
CA MET A 18 -9.79 -7.33 -9.86
C MET A 18 -10.99 -7.46 -8.92
N GLY A 19 -11.31 -6.35 -8.25
CA GLY A 19 -12.52 -6.22 -7.45
C GLY A 19 -13.77 -6.09 -8.31
N ASP A 20 -14.92 -6.50 -7.78
CA ASP A 20 -16.22 -6.13 -8.32
C ASP A 20 -16.45 -4.60 -8.27
N ALA A 21 -17.54 -4.13 -8.87
CA ALA A 21 -17.87 -2.69 -8.90
C ALA A 21 -18.01 -2.04 -7.52
N TYR A 22 -18.15 -2.84 -6.46
CA TYR A 22 -18.28 -2.39 -5.07
C TYR A 22 -17.01 -2.64 -4.24
N GLY A 23 -15.95 -3.22 -4.83
CA GLY A 23 -14.71 -3.59 -4.15
C GLY A 23 -14.87 -4.65 -3.06
N ARG A 24 -15.96 -5.43 -3.07
CA ARG A 24 -16.29 -6.38 -1.98
C ARG A 24 -15.77 -7.79 -2.22
N ASN A 25 -15.75 -8.20 -3.49
CA ASN A 25 -15.22 -9.48 -3.94
C ASN A 25 -14.13 -9.25 -4.98
N PHE A 26 -13.00 -9.94 -4.86
CA PHE A 26 -11.91 -9.89 -5.84
C PHE A 26 -11.76 -11.25 -6.51
N GLU A 27 -11.56 -11.22 -7.82
CA GLU A 27 -11.46 -12.39 -8.69
C GLU A 27 -10.22 -12.27 -9.58
N ASP A 28 -9.55 -13.40 -9.84
CA ASP A 28 -8.52 -13.43 -10.87
C ASP A 28 -9.21 -13.48 -12.24
N VAL A 29 -9.13 -12.37 -12.97
CA VAL A 29 -9.78 -12.23 -14.28
C VAL A 29 -8.86 -12.57 -15.45
N SER A 30 -7.64 -13.03 -15.16
CA SER A 30 -6.61 -13.24 -16.16
C SER A 30 -6.77 -14.54 -16.96
N GLY A 31 -6.17 -14.56 -18.14
CA GLY A 31 -6.17 -15.72 -19.03
C GLY A 31 -5.51 -16.96 -18.42
N LEU A 32 -4.42 -16.82 -17.67
CA LEU A 32 -3.75 -17.95 -17.02
C LEU A 32 -4.32 -18.24 -15.62
N GLY A 33 -4.89 -17.23 -14.96
CA GLY A 33 -5.17 -17.33 -13.53
C GLY A 33 -6.62 -17.62 -13.13
N GLY A 34 -7.60 -17.31 -14.00
CA GLY A 34 -9.03 -17.51 -13.75
C GLY A 34 -9.50 -18.97 -13.87
N ILE A 35 -8.90 -19.88 -13.11
CA ILE A 35 -9.07 -21.34 -13.26
C ILE A 35 -9.92 -22.02 -12.17
N ALA A 36 -10.44 -21.27 -11.20
CA ALA A 36 -11.26 -21.81 -10.09
C ALA A 36 -12.71 -21.30 -10.15
N ASP A 37 -13.62 -22.08 -9.59
CA ASP A 37 -15.01 -21.68 -9.35
C ASP A 37 -15.04 -20.68 -8.17
N PHE A 38 -15.85 -19.64 -8.27
CA PHE A 38 -15.95 -18.62 -7.23
C PHE A 38 -17.39 -18.31 -6.85
N ALA A 39 -17.55 -17.77 -5.64
CA ALA A 39 -18.82 -17.30 -5.10
C ALA A 39 -19.47 -16.36 -6.11
N GLY A 40 -20.66 -16.73 -6.54
CA GLY A 40 -21.36 -16.06 -7.62
C GLY A 40 -21.57 -14.57 -7.39
N LYS A 41 -21.63 -13.81 -8.48
CA LYS A 41 -22.17 -12.46 -8.42
C LYS A 41 -23.69 -12.57 -8.21
N PRO A 42 -24.29 -11.75 -7.34
CA PRO A 42 -25.75 -11.69 -7.26
C PRO A 42 -26.25 -11.13 -8.60
N VAL A 43 -26.84 -12.00 -9.41
CA VAL A 43 -27.53 -11.65 -10.64
C VAL A 43 -29.01 -11.52 -10.31
N GLY A 44 -29.68 -10.50 -10.84
CA GLY A 44 -31.12 -10.38 -10.69
C GLY A 44 -31.82 -11.46 -11.51
N THR A 45 -32.49 -12.41 -10.85
CA THR A 45 -33.37 -13.37 -11.52
C THR A 45 -34.82 -12.99 -11.27
N ILE A 46 -35.69 -13.24 -12.24
CA ILE A 46 -37.12 -12.97 -12.12
C ILE A 46 -37.75 -14.13 -11.34
N ASP A 47 -38.20 -13.86 -10.12
CA ASP A 47 -39.00 -14.76 -9.30
C ASP A 47 -40.48 -14.61 -9.68
N ALA A 48 -41.24 -15.70 -9.52
CA ALA A 48 -42.68 -15.77 -9.79
C ALA A 48 -43.09 -15.20 -11.17
N ILE A 49 -42.39 -15.64 -12.23
CA ILE A 49 -42.61 -15.23 -13.62
C ILE A 49 -44.10 -15.38 -13.99
N ASN A 50 -44.66 -14.34 -14.62
CA ASN A 50 -46.06 -14.22 -15.05
C ASN A 50 -47.10 -14.28 -13.91
N THR A 51 -46.74 -13.83 -12.71
CA THR A 51 -47.68 -13.65 -11.59
C THR A 51 -47.76 -12.20 -11.13
N ASP A 52 -48.78 -11.87 -10.34
CA ASP A 52 -48.93 -10.61 -9.61
C ASP A 52 -47.87 -10.38 -8.52
N THR A 53 -47.07 -11.41 -8.21
CA THR A 53 -45.96 -11.36 -7.24
C THR A 53 -44.57 -11.34 -7.91
N MET A 54 -44.52 -11.17 -9.25
CA MET A 54 -43.27 -11.13 -10.00
C MET A 54 -42.32 -10.05 -9.45
N ARG A 55 -41.09 -10.45 -9.15
CA ARG A 55 -40.06 -9.54 -8.62
C ARG A 55 -38.67 -10.00 -9.03
N ILE A 56 -37.75 -9.06 -9.13
CA ILE A 56 -36.33 -9.38 -9.33
C ILE A 56 -35.74 -9.70 -7.95
N VAL A 57 -35.27 -10.93 -7.76
CA VAL A 57 -34.57 -11.35 -6.55
C VAL A 57 -33.08 -11.56 -6.86
N PRO A 58 -32.17 -11.22 -5.94
CA PRO A 58 -30.77 -11.55 -6.10
C PRO A 58 -30.58 -13.07 -6.00
N HIS A 59 -30.02 -13.66 -7.05
CA HIS A 59 -29.58 -15.04 -7.06
C HIS A 59 -28.06 -15.10 -7.27
N ASN A 60 -27.36 -15.85 -6.43
CA ASN A 60 -25.92 -16.01 -6.58
C ASN A 60 -25.64 -17.11 -7.62
N GLU A 61 -25.41 -16.71 -8.87
CA GLU A 61 -24.94 -17.65 -9.89
C GLU A 61 -23.44 -17.88 -9.74
N ALA A 62 -23.04 -19.09 -9.35
CA ALA A 62 -21.63 -19.46 -9.28
C ALA A 62 -20.94 -19.21 -10.64
N ALA A 63 -19.83 -18.48 -10.61
CA ALA A 63 -19.04 -18.26 -11.82
C ALA A 63 -18.44 -19.61 -12.25
N ARG A 64 -18.76 -20.06 -13.47
CA ARG A 64 -18.28 -21.34 -14.01
C ARG A 64 -16.80 -21.24 -14.40
N ARG A 65 -16.02 -22.28 -14.10
CA ARG A 65 -14.69 -22.52 -14.71
C ARG A 65 -14.75 -22.22 -16.22
N ARG A 66 -13.78 -21.43 -16.70
CA ARG A 66 -13.60 -21.15 -18.12
C ARG A 66 -12.66 -22.21 -18.73
N PRO A 67 -12.76 -22.48 -20.05
CA PRO A 67 -11.92 -23.49 -20.72
C PRO A 67 -10.50 -22.99 -21.01
N ASN A 68 -9.97 -22.08 -20.20
CA ASN A 68 -8.63 -21.50 -20.34
C ASN A 68 -7.55 -22.32 -19.63
N ASN A 69 -7.92 -23.26 -18.76
CA ASN A 69 -6.98 -24.20 -18.17
C ASN A 69 -6.75 -25.38 -19.12
N PRO A 70 -5.51 -25.62 -19.59
CA PRO A 70 -5.20 -26.78 -20.44
C PRO A 70 -5.34 -28.13 -19.71
N PHE A 71 -5.55 -28.13 -18.38
CA PHE A 71 -5.72 -29.33 -17.57
C PHE A 71 -7.21 -29.53 -17.18
N PRO A 72 -7.92 -30.51 -17.79
CA PRO A 72 -9.36 -30.68 -17.63
C PRO A 72 -9.82 -31.27 -16.27
N ASP A 73 -9.00 -32.09 -15.60
CA ASP A 73 -9.41 -32.91 -14.44
C ASP A 73 -8.64 -32.63 -13.13
N ASP A 74 -8.58 -31.36 -12.74
CA ASP A 74 -7.97 -30.80 -11.51
C ASP A 74 -6.43 -30.54 -11.47
N ALA A 75 -6.14 -29.34 -10.96
CA ALA A 75 -4.98 -28.95 -10.13
C ALA A 75 -3.61 -28.61 -10.74
N GLY A 76 -3.49 -28.28 -12.03
CA GLY A 76 -2.31 -27.55 -12.50
C GLY A 76 -2.41 -26.06 -12.17
N ASP A 77 -1.97 -25.61 -10.98
CA ASP A 77 -1.81 -24.16 -10.75
C ASP A 77 -0.67 -23.65 -11.67
N PRO A 78 -0.91 -22.70 -12.59
CA PRO A 78 0.13 -22.20 -13.47
C PRO A 78 1.32 -21.58 -12.71
N ALA A 79 1.18 -21.26 -11.42
CA ALA A 79 2.31 -20.92 -10.56
C ALA A 79 3.39 -22.04 -10.51
N GLY A 80 2.99 -23.32 -10.58
CA GLY A 80 3.92 -24.46 -10.66
C GLY A 80 4.71 -24.53 -11.98
N TYR A 81 4.30 -23.77 -13.00
CA TYR A 81 4.94 -23.70 -14.31
C TYR A 81 5.64 -22.35 -14.55
N LEU A 82 5.80 -21.52 -13.52
CA LEU A 82 6.39 -20.19 -13.64
C LEU A 82 7.75 -20.21 -14.35
N SER A 83 8.65 -21.12 -13.98
CA SER A 83 9.96 -21.26 -14.62
C SER A 83 9.86 -21.58 -16.12
N ALA A 84 8.88 -22.40 -16.53
CA ALA A 84 8.64 -22.71 -17.94
C ALA A 84 8.08 -21.48 -18.70
N ILE A 85 7.20 -20.70 -18.05
CA ILE A 85 6.66 -19.45 -18.60
C ILE A 85 7.77 -18.41 -18.78
N GLU A 86 8.62 -18.22 -17.77
CA GLU A 86 9.78 -17.31 -17.81
C GLU A 86 10.79 -17.74 -18.90
N THR A 87 11.03 -19.04 -19.03
CA THR A 87 11.90 -19.60 -20.08
C THR A 87 11.31 -19.36 -21.48
N GLY A 88 10.02 -19.64 -21.67
CA GLY A 88 9.33 -19.41 -22.94
C GLY A 88 9.31 -17.93 -23.33
N PHE A 89 9.03 -17.05 -22.36
CA PHE A 89 9.10 -15.60 -22.56
C PHE A 89 10.50 -15.15 -22.95
N SER A 90 11.54 -15.62 -22.25
CA SER A 90 12.94 -15.27 -22.54
C SER A 90 13.36 -15.70 -23.94
N ARG A 91 13.02 -16.93 -24.36
CA ARG A 91 13.33 -17.43 -25.71
C ARG A 91 12.67 -16.61 -26.81
N LEU A 92 11.40 -16.22 -26.63
CA LEU A 92 10.70 -15.38 -27.59
C LEU A 92 11.30 -13.97 -27.61
N HIS A 93 11.64 -13.40 -26.46
CA HIS A 93 12.30 -12.10 -26.36
C HIS A 93 13.64 -12.09 -27.11
N GLU A 94 14.48 -13.10 -26.86
CA GLU A 94 15.76 -13.29 -27.56
C GLU A 94 15.58 -13.42 -29.08
N LEU A 95 14.57 -14.17 -29.54
CA LEU A 95 14.25 -14.28 -30.95
C LEU A 95 13.85 -12.92 -31.56
N LEU A 96 13.00 -12.16 -30.88
CA LEU A 96 12.59 -10.82 -31.34
C LEU A 96 13.76 -9.84 -31.37
N VAL A 97 14.70 -9.95 -30.44
CA VAL A 97 15.95 -9.19 -30.44
C VAL A 97 16.83 -9.57 -31.63
N HIS A 98 16.96 -10.87 -31.92
CA HIS A 98 17.74 -11.39 -33.06
C HIS A 98 17.16 -10.96 -34.40
N GLU A 99 15.84 -11.06 -34.57
CA GLU A 99 15.11 -10.75 -35.81
C GLU A 99 14.73 -9.26 -35.92
N ARG A 100 15.28 -8.38 -35.07
CA ARG A 100 14.87 -6.96 -34.98
C ARG A 100 14.96 -6.23 -36.31
N GLU A 101 16.04 -6.42 -37.05
CA GLU A 101 16.25 -5.76 -38.35
C GLU A 101 15.18 -6.20 -39.36
N LEU A 102 14.82 -7.49 -39.38
CA LEU A 102 13.76 -8.03 -40.22
C LEU A 102 12.38 -7.47 -39.82
N LEU A 103 12.09 -7.42 -38.52
CA LEU A 103 10.82 -6.91 -38.00
C LEU A 103 10.61 -5.41 -38.29
N LEU A 104 11.69 -4.62 -38.21
CA LEU A 104 11.66 -3.16 -38.43
C LEU A 104 11.84 -2.75 -39.90
N ALA A 105 12.12 -3.70 -40.80
CA ALA A 105 12.25 -3.41 -42.22
C ALA A 105 10.94 -2.81 -42.79
N PRO A 106 11.00 -1.85 -43.73
CA PRO A 106 9.80 -1.26 -44.34
C PRO A 106 8.86 -2.29 -44.99
N ASP A 107 9.44 -3.35 -45.55
CA ASP A 107 8.73 -4.49 -46.15
C ASP A 107 8.74 -5.74 -45.22
N GLY A 108 9.02 -5.54 -43.95
CA GLY A 108 9.03 -6.58 -42.93
C GLY A 108 7.62 -7.08 -42.58
N PRO A 109 7.51 -8.17 -41.80
CA PRO A 109 6.24 -8.82 -41.49
C PRO A 109 5.25 -7.95 -40.70
N LEU A 110 5.73 -6.91 -39.99
CA LEU A 110 4.86 -6.00 -39.25
C LEU A 110 4.05 -5.07 -40.17
N ARG A 111 4.44 -4.89 -41.44
CA ARG A 111 3.75 -4.00 -42.39
C ARG A 111 2.27 -4.30 -42.52
N GLU A 112 1.88 -5.58 -42.50
CA GLU A 112 0.48 -6.01 -42.62
C GLU A 112 -0.39 -5.56 -41.43
N LEU A 113 0.23 -5.27 -40.28
CA LEU A 113 -0.48 -4.80 -39.09
C LEU A 113 -0.84 -3.31 -39.15
N ARG A 114 -0.20 -2.53 -40.03
CA ARG A 114 -0.33 -1.07 -40.09
C ARG A 114 -1.77 -0.60 -40.36
N MET A 115 -2.49 -1.31 -41.21
CA MET A 115 -3.86 -0.95 -41.58
C MET A 115 -4.93 -1.78 -40.86
N GLN A 116 -4.54 -2.59 -39.87
CA GLN A 116 -5.50 -3.42 -39.13
C GLN A 116 -6.42 -2.56 -38.29
N LEU A 117 -7.70 -2.95 -38.28
CA LEU A 117 -8.71 -2.33 -37.43
C LEU A 117 -8.63 -2.93 -36.02
N LEU A 118 -8.47 -2.07 -35.03
CA LEU A 118 -8.27 -2.41 -33.63
C LEU A 118 -9.47 -1.94 -32.80
N ARG A 119 -9.87 -2.75 -31.82
CA ARG A 119 -10.84 -2.34 -30.80
C ARG A 119 -10.11 -1.61 -29.67
N PHE A 120 -10.56 -0.41 -29.35
CA PHE A 120 -10.07 0.38 -28.22
C PHE A 120 -11.01 0.29 -27.02
N ILE A 121 -10.51 -0.21 -25.89
CA ILE A 121 -11.27 -0.32 -24.64
C ILE A 121 -10.88 0.85 -23.73
N PHE A 122 -11.69 1.91 -23.76
CA PHE A 122 -11.45 3.09 -22.93
C PHE A 122 -11.79 2.86 -21.44
N ARG A 123 -12.96 2.28 -21.17
CA ARG A 123 -13.46 1.91 -19.83
C ARG A 123 -13.83 0.44 -19.80
N SER A 124 -13.76 -0.20 -18.63
CA SER A 124 -14.17 -1.59 -18.48
C SER A 124 -15.65 -1.77 -18.81
N THR A 125 -15.98 -2.85 -19.53
CA THR A 125 -17.37 -3.22 -19.84
C THR A 125 -18.24 -3.32 -18.58
N SER A 126 -17.66 -3.82 -17.47
CA SER A 126 -18.36 -3.93 -16.19
C SER A 126 -18.81 -2.57 -15.62
N SER A 127 -18.07 -1.50 -15.88
CA SER A 127 -18.46 -0.15 -15.43
C SER A 127 -19.69 0.33 -16.19
N TYR A 128 -19.74 0.10 -17.50
CA TYR A 128 -20.92 0.43 -18.31
C TYR A 128 -22.12 -0.42 -17.92
N ALA A 129 -21.94 -1.73 -17.75
CA ALA A 129 -23.02 -2.62 -17.32
C ALA A 129 -23.64 -2.16 -15.99
N ALA A 130 -22.81 -1.80 -15.00
CA ALA A 130 -23.30 -1.28 -13.72
C ALA A 130 -24.08 0.03 -13.85
N ILE A 131 -23.68 0.93 -14.77
CA ILE A 131 -24.43 2.17 -15.05
C ILE A 131 -25.76 1.86 -15.72
N LEU A 132 -25.76 0.98 -16.74
CA LEU A 132 -26.96 0.57 -17.46
C LEU A 132 -27.97 -0.09 -16.52
N GLU A 133 -27.52 -1.02 -15.66
CA GLU A 133 -28.35 -1.68 -14.64
C GLU A 133 -29.01 -0.68 -13.69
N ARG A 134 -28.30 0.39 -13.27
CA ARG A 134 -28.91 1.45 -12.46
C ARG A 134 -29.90 2.30 -13.26
N SER A 135 -29.57 2.60 -14.52
CA SER A 135 -30.36 3.47 -15.38
C SER A 135 -31.76 2.92 -15.72
N ILE A 136 -31.96 1.60 -15.60
CA ILE A 136 -33.23 0.91 -15.88
C ILE A 136 -34.07 0.63 -14.62
N ARG A 137 -33.69 1.16 -13.45
CA ARG A 137 -34.52 1.06 -12.24
C ARG A 137 -35.81 1.85 -12.41
N ALA A 138 -36.89 1.40 -11.77
CA ALA A 138 -38.21 2.02 -11.88
C ALA A 138 -38.18 3.54 -11.60
N GLU A 139 -37.41 3.99 -10.60
CA GLU A 139 -37.29 5.43 -10.30
C GLU A 139 -36.64 6.22 -11.44
N CYS A 140 -35.68 5.63 -12.15
CA CYS A 140 -35.00 6.25 -13.28
C CYS A 140 -35.86 6.24 -14.55
N LEU A 141 -36.64 5.18 -14.76
CA LEU A 141 -37.55 5.08 -15.91
C LEU A 141 -38.78 5.98 -15.77
N SER A 142 -39.12 6.40 -14.54
CA SER A 142 -40.23 7.33 -14.28
C SER A 142 -39.95 8.78 -14.67
N ASP A 143 -38.68 9.18 -14.80
CA ASP A 143 -38.25 10.56 -15.06
C ASP A 143 -36.94 10.57 -15.85
N GLY A 144 -36.98 11.11 -17.07
CA GLY A 144 -35.82 11.21 -17.96
C GLY A 144 -34.65 11.97 -17.33
N ALA A 145 -34.90 12.98 -16.48
CA ALA A 145 -33.84 13.71 -15.79
C ALA A 145 -33.08 12.81 -14.80
N ARG A 146 -33.78 11.93 -14.08
CA ARG A 146 -33.17 10.96 -13.16
C ARG A 146 -32.32 9.95 -13.91
N ARG A 147 -32.82 9.43 -15.03
CA ARG A 147 -32.03 8.52 -15.89
C ARG A 147 -30.77 9.21 -16.40
N SER A 148 -30.85 10.44 -16.89
CA SER A 148 -29.69 11.19 -17.37
C SER A 148 -28.64 11.42 -16.29
N ILE A 149 -29.03 11.68 -15.03
CA ILE A 149 -28.08 11.82 -13.90
C ILE A 149 -27.31 10.52 -13.65
N GLU A 150 -27.98 9.36 -13.73
CA GLU A 150 -27.31 8.06 -13.59
C GLU A 150 -26.30 7.80 -14.72
N LEU A 151 -26.65 8.16 -15.96
CA LEU A 151 -25.76 8.04 -17.12
C LEU A 151 -24.55 8.99 -17.01
N ASP A 152 -24.76 10.22 -16.53
CA ASP A 152 -23.71 11.22 -16.36
C ASP A 152 -22.61 10.78 -15.37
N ALA A 153 -22.78 9.67 -14.65
CA ALA A 153 -21.70 9.06 -13.87
C ALA A 153 -20.39 8.86 -14.66
N VAL A 154 -20.46 8.67 -16.00
CA VAL A 154 -19.28 8.58 -16.87
C VAL A 154 -18.47 9.88 -16.96
N SER A 155 -19.12 11.04 -16.75
CA SER A 155 -18.49 12.37 -16.83
C SER A 155 -17.44 12.58 -15.72
N ARG A 156 -17.57 11.87 -14.60
CA ARG A 156 -16.68 11.98 -13.43
C ARG A 156 -15.21 11.79 -13.77
N ALA A 157 -14.89 10.89 -14.72
CA ALA A 157 -13.52 10.63 -15.16
C ALA A 157 -12.85 11.84 -15.85
N PHE A 158 -13.65 12.82 -16.28
CA PHE A 158 -13.19 14.02 -16.99
C PHE A 158 -13.10 15.26 -16.09
N LEU A 159 -13.50 15.16 -14.81
CA LEU A 159 -13.52 16.28 -13.87
C LEU A 159 -12.19 16.53 -13.15
N HIS A 160 -11.10 15.87 -13.56
CA HIS A 160 -9.80 15.94 -12.89
C HIS A 160 -8.94 17.16 -13.28
N GLY A 161 -9.39 18.01 -14.21
CA GLY A 161 -8.66 19.18 -14.69
C GLY A 161 -9.57 20.36 -15.04
N THR A 162 -8.98 21.54 -15.27
CA THR A 162 -9.70 22.77 -15.64
C THR A 162 -10.01 22.87 -17.13
N GLY A 163 -9.46 21.98 -17.96
CA GLY A 163 -9.66 21.94 -19.40
C GLY A 163 -10.17 20.58 -19.87
N LYS A 164 -10.70 20.55 -21.10
CA LYS A 164 -11.13 19.32 -21.76
C LYS A 164 -9.91 18.43 -22.05
N PRO A 165 -9.84 17.19 -21.53
CA PRO A 165 -8.74 16.27 -21.85
C PRO A 165 -8.84 15.77 -23.29
N ARG A 166 -7.77 15.15 -23.81
CA ARG A 166 -7.76 14.60 -25.19
C ARG A 166 -8.91 13.64 -25.48
N PHE A 167 -9.27 12.82 -24.50
CA PHE A 167 -10.38 11.86 -24.61
C PHE A 167 -11.77 12.49 -24.46
N TRP A 168 -11.88 13.81 -24.33
CA TRP A 168 -13.19 14.49 -24.19
C TRP A 168 -14.22 14.13 -25.28
N PRO A 169 -13.85 13.96 -26.57
CA PRO A 169 -14.80 13.53 -27.60
C PRO A 169 -15.48 12.18 -27.30
N ILE A 170 -14.82 11.29 -26.56
CA ILE A 170 -15.37 9.98 -26.18
C ILE A 170 -16.62 10.13 -25.31
N LEU A 171 -16.69 11.15 -24.44
CA LEU A 171 -17.80 11.31 -23.49
C LEU A 171 -19.16 11.40 -24.19
N ALA A 172 -19.25 12.16 -25.27
CA ALA A 172 -20.50 12.31 -26.02
C ALA A 172 -20.93 10.97 -26.66
N ALA A 173 -19.97 10.23 -27.21
CA ALA A 173 -20.22 8.91 -27.80
C ALA A 173 -20.60 7.86 -26.73
N GLU A 174 -19.97 7.90 -25.55
CA GLU A 174 -20.36 7.05 -24.41
C GLU A 174 -21.81 7.30 -24.01
N LEU A 175 -22.19 8.57 -23.80
CA LEU A 175 -23.54 8.95 -23.40
C LEU A 175 -24.57 8.53 -24.46
N ALA A 176 -24.30 8.79 -25.75
CA ALA A 176 -25.21 8.42 -26.83
C ALA A 176 -25.46 6.91 -26.93
N ALA A 177 -24.42 6.08 -26.72
CA ALA A 177 -24.56 4.63 -26.69
C ALA A 177 -25.33 4.16 -25.44
N LEU A 178 -25.01 4.71 -24.27
CA LEU A 178 -25.71 4.35 -23.03
C LEU A 178 -27.19 4.76 -23.03
N GLU A 179 -27.54 5.87 -23.69
CA GLU A 179 -28.93 6.29 -23.88
C GLU A 179 -29.75 5.24 -24.64
N ARG A 180 -29.13 4.55 -25.61
CA ARG A 180 -29.70 3.41 -26.36
C ARG A 180 -29.63 2.07 -25.63
N LEU A 181 -29.07 2.05 -24.41
CA LEU A 181 -28.78 0.85 -23.62
C LEU A 181 -27.65 -0.04 -24.19
N ASP A 182 -26.79 0.54 -25.03
CA ASP A 182 -25.63 -0.14 -25.59
C ASP A 182 -24.38 0.07 -24.73
N VAL A 183 -23.49 -0.92 -24.74
CA VAL A 183 -22.13 -0.75 -24.20
C VAL A 183 -21.29 -0.04 -25.26
N PRO A 184 -20.69 1.13 -24.97
CA PRO A 184 -19.91 1.87 -25.96
C PRO A 184 -18.74 1.04 -26.52
N VAL A 185 -18.56 1.10 -27.85
CA VAL A 185 -17.45 0.47 -28.58
C VAL A 185 -16.71 1.55 -29.37
N PHE A 186 -15.38 1.48 -29.33
CA PHE A 186 -14.49 2.37 -30.07
C PHE A 186 -13.52 1.56 -30.90
N MET A 187 -13.27 2.00 -32.13
CA MET A 187 -12.36 1.36 -33.08
C MET A 187 -11.26 2.35 -33.52
N THR A 188 -10.18 1.87 -34.09
CA THR A 188 -9.13 2.68 -34.73
C THR A 188 -8.34 1.82 -35.69
N THR A 189 -7.76 2.38 -36.74
CA THR A 189 -6.70 1.70 -37.48
C THR A 189 -5.37 1.82 -36.72
N ALA A 190 -4.44 0.88 -36.92
CA ALA A 190 -3.17 0.89 -36.20
C ALA A 190 -2.27 2.10 -36.54
N ASP A 191 -2.44 2.71 -37.73
CA ASP A 191 -1.71 3.91 -38.18
C ASP A 191 -2.40 5.23 -37.83
N SER A 192 -3.55 5.21 -37.16
CA SER A 192 -4.33 6.40 -36.80
C SER A 192 -4.13 6.82 -35.34
N THR A 193 -4.29 8.11 -35.08
CA THR A 193 -4.44 8.69 -33.74
C THR A 193 -5.91 8.95 -33.36
N ASP A 194 -6.80 8.81 -34.34
CA ASP A 194 -8.23 9.08 -34.20
C ASP A 194 -8.95 7.79 -33.84
N LEU A 195 -9.99 7.91 -33.02
CA LEU A 195 -10.88 6.79 -32.74
C LEU A 195 -12.15 6.95 -33.57
N ASP A 196 -12.83 5.86 -33.85
CA ASP A 196 -14.16 5.86 -34.44
C ASP A 196 -15.15 5.31 -33.40
N SER A 197 -16.34 5.91 -33.31
CA SER A 197 -17.46 5.33 -32.55
C SER A 197 -18.06 4.13 -33.29
N GLU A 198 -19.04 3.47 -32.67
CA GLU A 198 -19.74 2.30 -33.24
C GLU A 198 -20.33 2.54 -34.64
N ASP A 199 -20.82 3.75 -34.90
CA ASP A 199 -21.36 4.20 -36.19
C ASP A 199 -20.28 4.74 -37.16
N MET A 200 -19.00 4.47 -36.87
CA MET A 200 -17.84 4.93 -37.63
C MET A 200 -17.71 6.47 -37.71
N SER A 201 -18.30 7.19 -36.75
CA SER A 201 -18.11 8.64 -36.66
C SER A 201 -16.72 8.95 -36.05
N PRO A 202 -15.94 9.86 -36.65
CA PRO A 202 -14.57 10.10 -36.23
C PRO A 202 -14.51 10.94 -34.94
N LEU A 203 -13.64 10.51 -34.03
CA LEU A 203 -13.29 11.14 -32.75
C LEU A 203 -11.79 11.53 -32.81
N PRO A 204 -11.47 12.73 -33.32
CA PRO A 204 -10.11 13.10 -33.69
C PRO A 204 -9.19 13.31 -32.49
N GLY A 205 -7.91 12.96 -32.64
CA GLY A 205 -6.82 13.29 -31.71
C GLY A 205 -6.93 12.64 -30.33
N CYS A 206 -7.65 11.52 -30.22
CA CYS A 206 -7.84 10.83 -28.95
C CYS A 206 -6.56 10.12 -28.47
N LEU A 207 -5.73 9.60 -29.38
CA LEU A 207 -4.49 8.89 -29.04
C LEU A 207 -3.26 9.80 -29.13
N GLU A 208 -2.21 9.48 -28.35
CA GLU A 208 -0.95 10.23 -28.36
C GLU A 208 -0.10 9.89 -29.59
N ASP A 209 0.03 8.59 -29.87
CA ASP A 209 0.76 8.03 -30.99
C ASP A 209 -0.07 6.90 -31.62
N PRO A 210 0.06 6.66 -32.94
CA PRO A 210 -0.50 5.47 -33.56
C PRO A 210 0.00 4.17 -32.91
N ALA A 211 -0.87 3.17 -32.83
CA ALA A 211 -0.51 1.86 -32.25
C ALA A 211 0.67 1.20 -33.00
N PHE A 212 0.72 1.37 -34.32
CA PHE A 212 1.80 0.84 -35.17
C PHE A 212 3.16 1.44 -34.82
N VAL A 213 3.24 2.77 -34.66
CA VAL A 213 4.47 3.46 -34.22
C VAL A 213 4.92 2.94 -32.85
N ARG A 214 3.97 2.67 -31.94
CA ARG A 214 4.28 2.12 -30.62
C ARG A 214 4.84 0.69 -30.69
N VAL A 215 4.31 -0.16 -31.59
CA VAL A 215 4.84 -1.52 -31.80
C VAL A 215 6.29 -1.45 -32.30
N LEU A 216 6.57 -0.58 -33.28
CA LEU A 216 7.94 -0.39 -33.80
C LEU A 216 8.89 0.09 -32.69
N ALA A 217 8.47 1.09 -31.90
CA ALA A 217 9.25 1.58 -30.77
C ALA A 217 9.50 0.50 -29.71
N THR A 218 8.52 -0.37 -29.45
CA THR A 218 8.70 -1.52 -28.54
C THR A 218 9.74 -2.49 -29.08
N VAL A 219 9.66 -2.90 -30.35
CA VAL A 219 10.64 -3.82 -30.97
C VAL A 219 12.04 -3.20 -30.98
N GLN A 220 12.14 -1.90 -31.25
CA GLN A 220 13.41 -1.18 -31.25
C GLN A 220 14.06 -1.14 -29.87
N GLY A 221 13.25 -1.01 -28.81
CA GLY A 221 13.70 -0.92 -27.42
C GLY A 221 13.91 -2.25 -26.71
N LEU A 222 13.77 -3.40 -27.38
CA LEU A 222 14.05 -4.70 -26.75
C LEU A 222 15.55 -4.82 -26.45
N ASP A 223 15.91 -5.10 -25.21
CA ASP A 223 17.28 -5.39 -24.79
C ASP A 223 17.28 -6.26 -23.51
N ASP A 224 18.47 -6.56 -23.00
CA ASP A 224 18.60 -7.36 -21.77
C ASP A 224 17.94 -6.69 -20.55
N ALA A 225 17.96 -5.35 -20.48
CA ALA A 225 17.36 -4.62 -19.36
C ALA A 225 15.82 -4.71 -19.41
N ASP A 226 15.23 -4.58 -20.61
CA ASP A 226 13.80 -4.83 -20.82
C ASP A 226 13.46 -6.28 -20.47
N ARG A 227 14.22 -7.28 -20.94
CA ARG A 227 13.99 -8.69 -20.62
C ARG A 227 13.95 -8.93 -19.10
N THR A 228 14.96 -8.44 -18.38
CA THR A 228 15.02 -8.54 -16.92
C THR A 228 13.82 -7.85 -16.26
N PHE A 229 13.41 -6.68 -16.75
CA PHE A 229 12.25 -5.96 -16.24
C PHE A 229 10.93 -6.73 -16.48
N GLN A 230 10.72 -7.27 -17.68
CA GLN A 230 9.51 -8.05 -17.99
C GLN A 230 9.44 -9.34 -17.17
N LEU A 231 10.57 -10.04 -17.00
CA LEU A 231 10.64 -11.22 -16.12
C LEU A 231 10.32 -10.88 -14.68
N ARG A 232 10.84 -9.76 -14.15
CA ARG A 232 10.46 -9.26 -12.82
C ARG A 232 8.95 -9.01 -12.69
N VAL A 233 8.31 -8.50 -13.76
CA VAL A 233 6.86 -8.30 -13.79
C VAL A 233 6.11 -9.63 -13.80
N ILE A 234 6.50 -10.59 -14.64
CA ILE A 234 5.91 -11.93 -14.70
C ILE A 234 5.97 -12.57 -13.32
N HIS A 235 7.18 -12.67 -12.77
CA HIS A 235 7.43 -13.27 -11.46
C HIS A 235 6.56 -12.64 -10.37
N GLY A 236 6.58 -11.30 -10.27
CA GLY A 236 5.80 -10.57 -9.27
C GLY A 236 4.28 -10.72 -9.42
N MET A 237 3.76 -10.79 -10.64
CA MET A 237 2.32 -11.04 -10.87
C MET A 237 1.92 -12.45 -10.44
N PHE A 238 2.77 -13.47 -10.65
CA PHE A 238 2.51 -14.81 -10.14
C PHE A 238 2.52 -14.89 -8.62
N GLN A 239 3.33 -14.07 -7.92
CA GLN A 239 3.31 -13.98 -6.46
C GLN A 239 2.00 -13.37 -5.89
N THR A 240 1.11 -12.82 -6.73
CA THR A 240 -0.23 -12.40 -6.28
C THR A 240 -1.19 -13.57 -6.09
N ARG A 241 -0.82 -14.75 -6.59
CA ARG A 241 -1.59 -15.99 -6.45
C ARG A 241 -1.35 -16.56 -5.06
N GLY A 242 -2.27 -16.25 -4.16
CA GLY A 242 -2.26 -16.71 -2.78
C GLY A 242 -3.27 -15.91 -1.97
N ARG A 243 -4.08 -16.60 -1.16
CA ARG A 243 -4.90 -15.94 -0.14
C ARG A 243 -4.06 -15.82 1.11
N SER A 244 -3.49 -14.64 1.33
CA SER A 244 -3.07 -14.31 2.68
C SER A 244 -4.35 -14.18 3.50
N GLY A 245 -4.66 -15.06 4.43
CA GLY A 245 -5.34 -14.49 5.59
C GLY A 245 -4.46 -13.31 6.06
N HIS A 246 -5.02 -12.37 6.82
CA HIS A 246 -4.30 -12.02 8.05
C HIS A 246 -4.25 -13.31 8.89
N SER A 247 -3.55 -14.35 8.38
CA SER A 247 -3.07 -15.47 9.14
C SER A 247 -2.07 -14.75 10.02
N ALA A 248 -2.62 -14.30 11.15
CA ALA A 248 -1.86 -13.90 12.30
C ALA A 248 -0.77 -14.93 12.36
N ALA A 249 0.43 -14.48 12.03
CA ALA A 249 1.67 -15.18 12.26
C ALA A 249 1.57 -15.75 13.68
N HIS A 250 1.09 -16.98 13.79
CA HIS A 250 0.63 -17.53 15.05
C HIS A 250 1.89 -17.77 15.85
N CYS A 251 2.11 -16.94 16.87
CA CYS A 251 3.11 -17.24 17.86
C CYS A 251 2.55 -18.33 18.76
N VAL A 252 2.70 -19.58 18.34
CA VAL A 252 2.76 -20.66 19.30
C VAL A 252 4.09 -20.48 20.03
N CYS A 253 4.04 -20.32 21.34
CA CYS A 253 5.19 -20.39 22.21
C CYS A 253 5.70 -21.84 22.25
N THR A 254 6.33 -22.31 21.18
CA THR A 254 7.17 -23.49 21.22
C THR A 254 8.62 -23.03 21.35
N PRO A 255 9.36 -23.47 22.38
CA PRO A 255 10.80 -23.33 22.41
C PRO A 255 11.38 -24.02 21.18
N THR A 256 12.12 -23.29 20.34
CA THR A 256 13.00 -23.92 19.34
C THR A 256 14.40 -23.98 19.93
N ASP A 257 14.86 -25.19 20.17
CA ASP A 257 16.14 -25.59 20.82
C ASP A 257 17.40 -25.31 19.99
N SER A 258 17.44 -24.21 19.23
CA SER A 258 18.72 -23.75 18.66
C SER A 258 19.42 -22.87 19.68
N GLU A 259 20.57 -23.34 20.18
CA GLU A 259 21.44 -22.52 21.03
C GLU A 259 21.74 -21.19 20.32
N PRO A 260 21.58 -20.04 20.99
CA PRO A 260 21.84 -18.77 20.37
C PRO A 260 23.32 -18.69 19.98
N GLY A 261 23.61 -18.52 18.69
CA GLY A 261 24.94 -18.12 18.25
C GLY A 261 25.34 -16.75 18.83
N GLU A 262 26.58 -16.32 18.58
CA GLU A 262 27.08 -15.04 19.08
C GLU A 262 26.19 -13.85 18.63
N PRO A 263 25.96 -12.84 19.49
CA PRO A 263 25.20 -11.65 19.15
C PRO A 263 25.74 -10.98 17.87
N VAL A 264 24.84 -10.45 17.03
CA VAL A 264 25.25 -9.74 15.81
C VAL A 264 26.13 -8.54 16.19
N THR A 265 27.28 -8.40 15.52
CA THR A 265 28.19 -7.26 15.69
C THR A 265 27.73 -6.03 14.90
N CYS A 266 28.23 -4.85 15.25
CA CYS A 266 27.91 -3.64 14.48
C CYS A 266 28.38 -3.74 13.02
N GLU A 267 29.46 -4.47 12.76
CA GLU A 267 30.01 -4.63 11.41
C GLU A 267 29.11 -5.53 10.54
N SER A 268 28.63 -6.66 11.06
CA SER A 268 27.72 -7.51 10.29
C SER A 268 26.36 -6.85 10.08
N ALA A 269 25.85 -6.12 11.07
CA ALA A 269 24.64 -5.31 10.92
C ALA A 269 24.82 -4.24 9.82
N TRP A 270 25.98 -3.57 9.78
CA TRP A 270 26.29 -2.60 8.72
C TRP A 270 26.30 -3.25 7.33
N ARG A 271 26.97 -4.39 7.16
CA ARG A 271 27.02 -5.11 5.88
C ARG A 271 25.61 -5.49 5.37
N GLU A 272 24.73 -5.92 6.27
CA GLU A 272 23.36 -6.28 5.93
C GLU A 272 22.52 -5.05 5.53
N ALA A 273 22.69 -3.92 6.23
CA ALA A 273 22.05 -2.66 5.85
C ALA A 273 22.52 -2.17 4.46
N THR A 274 23.82 -2.19 4.19
CA THR A 274 24.40 -1.84 2.88
C THR A 274 23.88 -2.75 1.77
N ALA A 275 23.87 -4.06 1.96
CA ALA A 275 23.39 -5.01 0.94
C ALA A 275 21.92 -4.76 0.57
N ILE A 276 21.07 -4.43 1.54
CA ILE A 276 19.67 -4.07 1.29
C ILE A 276 19.57 -2.72 0.56
N ALA A 277 20.36 -1.73 0.96
CA ALA A 277 20.38 -0.42 0.31
C ALA A 277 20.77 -0.54 -1.17
N ASP A 278 21.81 -1.32 -1.47
CA ASP A 278 22.27 -1.59 -2.83
C ASP A 278 21.21 -2.33 -3.65
N GLN A 279 20.51 -3.30 -3.03
CA GLN A 279 19.39 -3.99 -3.68
C GLN A 279 18.23 -3.03 -4.01
N LEU A 280 17.92 -2.08 -3.12
CA LEU A 280 16.88 -1.09 -3.36
C LEU A 280 17.29 -0.07 -4.43
N VAL A 281 18.56 0.35 -4.44
CA VAL A 281 19.13 1.21 -5.49
C VAL A 281 19.06 0.50 -6.86
N GLY A 282 19.57 -0.73 -6.96
CA GLY A 282 19.52 -1.51 -8.20
C GLY A 282 18.11 -1.92 -8.63
N GLY A 283 17.16 -1.95 -7.69
CA GLY A 283 15.75 -2.24 -7.93
C GLY A 283 14.91 -1.04 -8.37
N ALA A 284 15.48 0.17 -8.38
CA ALA A 284 14.80 1.39 -8.79
C ALA A 284 14.55 1.40 -10.31
N ILE A 285 13.35 1.82 -10.71
CA ILE A 285 12.96 1.95 -12.11
C ILE A 285 12.90 3.44 -12.44
N ASP A 286 13.81 3.87 -13.30
CA ASP A 286 13.87 5.24 -13.76
C ASP A 286 12.67 5.58 -14.64
N CYS A 287 12.13 6.77 -14.43
CA CYS A 287 11.05 7.33 -15.22
C CYS A 287 11.49 8.68 -15.79
N PRO A 288 12.14 8.69 -16.97
CA PRO A 288 12.69 9.91 -17.57
C PRO A 288 11.65 11.03 -17.72
N ASP A 289 10.41 10.68 -18.03
CA ASP A 289 9.29 11.60 -18.25
C ASP A 289 9.00 12.55 -17.06
N ASN A 290 9.31 12.13 -15.83
CA ASN A 290 9.08 12.94 -14.63
C ASN A 290 10.29 13.01 -13.70
N GLY A 291 11.45 12.52 -14.13
CA GLY A 291 12.70 12.55 -13.36
C GLY A 291 12.60 11.82 -12.01
N ALA A 292 11.75 10.78 -11.92
CA ALA A 292 11.48 10.09 -10.67
C ALA A 292 11.87 8.61 -10.75
N ALA A 293 12.14 8.02 -9.58
CA ALA A 293 12.35 6.58 -9.41
C ALA A 293 11.10 5.93 -8.81
N TYR A 294 10.76 4.74 -9.29
CA TYR A 294 9.67 3.92 -8.75
C TYR A 294 10.14 2.50 -8.44
N TRP A 295 9.43 1.83 -7.55
CA TRP A 295 9.64 0.41 -7.26
C TRP A 295 8.36 -0.36 -7.50
N LEU A 296 8.50 -1.64 -7.83
CA LEU A 296 7.39 -2.60 -7.86
C LEU A 296 7.37 -3.34 -6.53
N GLY A 297 6.16 -3.60 -6.01
CA GLY A 297 5.97 -4.33 -4.77
C GLY A 297 4.62 -5.02 -4.72
N LEU A 298 4.50 -5.96 -3.79
CA LEU A 298 3.26 -6.64 -3.47
C LEU A 298 2.50 -5.83 -2.43
N LYS A 299 1.28 -5.43 -2.77
CA LYS A 299 0.38 -4.71 -1.87
C LYS A 299 -0.83 -5.56 -1.53
N THR A 300 -1.04 -5.82 -0.25
CA THR A 300 -2.28 -6.38 0.27
C THR A 300 -3.35 -5.28 0.31
N ARG A 301 -4.55 -5.57 -0.22
CA ARG A 301 -5.64 -4.60 -0.40
C ARG A 301 -6.67 -4.62 0.72
N ASP A 302 -6.86 -5.76 1.39
CA ASP A 302 -7.94 -5.92 2.37
C ASP A 302 -7.64 -6.98 3.45
N GLU A 303 -8.54 -7.10 4.41
CA GLU A 303 -8.51 -8.11 5.48
C GLU A 303 -8.56 -9.55 4.94
N LYS A 304 -9.25 -9.74 3.80
CA LYS A 304 -9.36 -11.03 3.09
C LYS A 304 -8.08 -11.42 2.35
N GLY A 305 -7.07 -10.55 2.29
CA GLY A 305 -5.75 -10.92 1.84
C GLY A 305 -5.35 -10.66 0.42
N PHE A 306 -6.17 -9.95 -0.36
CA PHE A 306 -5.92 -9.88 -1.79
C PHE A 306 -4.65 -9.08 -2.07
N ARG A 307 -3.77 -9.66 -2.90
CA ARG A 307 -2.50 -9.06 -3.26
C ARG A 307 -2.55 -8.52 -4.69
N GLN A 308 -1.89 -7.39 -4.89
CA GLN A 308 -1.65 -6.81 -6.21
C GLN A 308 -0.16 -6.48 -6.35
N PHE A 309 0.44 -6.92 -7.45
CA PHE A 309 1.79 -6.53 -7.84
C PHE A 309 1.73 -5.31 -8.74
N ARG A 310 2.28 -4.19 -8.26
CA ARG A 310 2.16 -2.90 -8.94
C ARG A 310 3.27 -1.94 -8.51
N PRO A 311 3.44 -0.81 -9.22
CA PRO A 311 4.19 0.31 -8.67
C PRO A 311 3.67 0.68 -7.29
N ILE A 312 4.59 0.78 -6.32
CA ILE A 312 4.24 1.18 -4.95
C ILE A 312 3.80 2.65 -4.89
N GLY A 313 3.06 2.99 -3.84
CA GLY A 313 2.54 4.33 -3.62
C GLY A 313 3.53 5.27 -2.93
N ASP A 314 2.99 6.35 -2.38
CA ASP A 314 3.77 7.43 -1.77
C ASP A 314 3.98 7.28 -0.26
N ALA A 315 3.21 6.42 0.38
CA ALA A 315 3.16 6.26 1.83
C ALA A 315 4.52 5.95 2.47
N LEU A 316 4.67 6.31 3.74
CA LEU A 316 5.80 5.86 4.56
C LEU A 316 5.74 4.34 4.83
N PHE A 317 4.53 3.79 4.99
CA PHE A 317 4.31 2.40 5.36
C PHE A 317 4.83 1.40 4.31
N ASP A 318 4.27 1.43 3.10
CA ASP A 318 4.53 0.50 2.01
C ASP A 318 5.01 1.19 0.72
N GLY A 319 5.27 2.50 0.79
CA GLY A 319 5.57 3.34 -0.38
C GLY A 319 6.99 3.87 -0.45
N ARG A 320 7.21 4.70 -1.46
CA ARG A 320 8.52 5.29 -1.78
C ARG A 320 9.05 6.25 -0.72
N MET A 321 8.19 6.86 0.10
CA MET A 321 8.64 7.70 1.22
C MET A 321 9.39 6.87 2.26
N GLY A 322 8.94 5.64 2.54
CA GLY A 322 9.63 4.74 3.47
C GLY A 322 10.98 4.27 2.94
N ILE A 323 11.06 3.97 1.64
CA ILE A 323 12.32 3.63 0.97
C ILE A 323 13.29 4.81 1.02
N ALA A 324 12.81 6.00 0.65
CA ALA A 324 13.62 7.21 0.64
C ALA A 324 14.13 7.59 2.04
N LEU A 325 13.34 7.37 3.10
CA LEU A 325 13.80 7.56 4.47
C LEU A 325 14.97 6.63 4.80
N PHE A 326 14.87 5.34 4.48
CA PHE A 326 15.97 4.40 4.71
C PHE A 326 17.22 4.78 3.90
N LEU A 327 17.07 5.09 2.61
CA LEU A 327 18.19 5.49 1.76
C LEU A 327 18.81 6.83 2.21
N ALA A 328 18.01 7.78 2.69
CA ALA A 328 18.50 9.01 3.31
C ALA A 328 19.29 8.74 4.59
N ALA A 329 18.84 7.79 5.42
CA ALA A 329 19.58 7.37 6.60
C ALA A 329 20.91 6.69 6.25
N MET A 330 20.93 5.85 5.21
CA MET A 330 22.16 5.28 4.67
C MET A 330 23.11 6.36 4.14
N ALA A 331 22.59 7.36 3.42
CA ALA A 331 23.38 8.50 2.95
C ALA A 331 23.96 9.35 4.09
N ALA A 332 23.24 9.48 5.20
CA ALA A 332 23.76 10.16 6.39
C ALA A 332 24.82 9.32 7.13
N ALA A 333 24.77 7.99 6.99
CA ALA A 333 25.69 7.06 7.64
C ALA A 333 26.94 6.74 6.81
N SER A 334 26.90 6.95 5.49
CA SER A 334 27.95 6.60 4.54
C SER A 334 28.42 7.83 3.76
N ALA A 335 29.55 7.71 3.05
CA ALA A 335 30.03 8.74 2.13
C ALA A 335 29.47 8.59 0.70
N ASP A 336 28.59 7.60 0.47
CA ASP A 336 28.09 7.28 -0.87
C ASP A 336 26.90 8.18 -1.24
N SER A 337 27.13 9.05 -2.23
CA SER A 337 26.10 9.97 -2.74
C SER A 337 24.95 9.28 -3.47
N THR A 338 25.13 8.02 -3.90
CA THR A 338 24.13 7.25 -4.65
C THR A 338 22.86 7.08 -3.85
N TYR A 339 22.96 6.75 -2.55
CA TYR A 339 21.79 6.60 -1.69
C TYR A 339 20.99 7.90 -1.58
N ARG A 340 21.68 9.05 -1.46
CA ARG A 340 21.04 10.36 -1.44
C ARG A 340 20.32 10.62 -2.76
N GLN A 341 20.98 10.38 -3.89
CA GLN A 341 20.40 10.62 -5.21
C GLN A 341 19.12 9.81 -5.42
N VAL A 342 19.16 8.50 -5.15
CA VAL A 342 18.01 7.61 -5.34
C VAL A 342 16.89 7.91 -4.35
N ALA A 343 17.20 8.27 -3.10
CA ALA A 343 16.20 8.72 -2.14
C ALA A 343 15.41 9.93 -2.68
N LEU A 344 16.12 10.93 -3.22
CA LEU A 344 15.50 12.14 -3.78
C LEU A 344 14.68 11.86 -5.04
N LEU A 345 15.20 11.04 -5.96
CA LEU A 345 14.45 10.58 -7.13
C LEU A 345 13.16 9.84 -6.72
N GLY A 346 13.22 9.07 -5.64
CA GLY A 346 12.07 8.35 -5.10
C GLY A 346 10.95 9.26 -4.61
N ILE A 347 11.23 10.46 -4.09
CA ILE A 347 10.22 11.40 -3.59
C ILE A 347 9.98 12.60 -4.52
N GLU A 348 10.67 12.69 -5.65
CA GLU A 348 10.61 13.85 -6.56
C GLU A 348 9.17 14.26 -6.95
N PRO A 349 8.23 13.34 -7.26
CA PRO A 349 6.85 13.76 -7.55
C PRO A 349 6.13 14.47 -6.38
N VAL A 350 6.47 14.13 -5.12
CA VAL A 350 5.96 14.86 -3.93
C VAL A 350 6.63 16.23 -3.84
N LEU A 351 7.94 16.29 -4.06
CA LEU A 351 8.70 17.54 -4.04
C LEU A 351 8.22 18.49 -5.16
N LYS A 352 7.98 18.00 -6.37
CA LYS A 352 7.44 18.77 -7.48
C LYS A 352 6.09 19.39 -7.13
N LEU A 353 5.18 18.61 -6.52
CA LEU A 353 3.88 19.13 -6.08
C LEU A 353 4.03 20.25 -5.04
N ALA A 354 4.97 20.11 -4.10
CA ALA A 354 5.26 21.16 -3.13
C ALA A 354 5.91 22.40 -3.77
N ARG A 355 6.84 22.23 -4.72
CA ARG A 355 7.51 23.32 -5.42
C ARG A 355 6.55 24.15 -6.28
N THR A 356 5.58 23.51 -6.94
CA THR A 356 4.58 24.23 -7.75
C THR A 356 3.53 24.94 -6.91
N GLN A 357 3.44 24.65 -5.60
CA GLN A 357 2.46 25.24 -4.68
C GLN A 357 1.00 25.08 -5.18
N ASP A 358 0.73 24.01 -5.95
CA ASP A 358 -0.60 23.73 -6.50
C ASP A 358 -1.57 23.31 -5.38
N ARG A 359 -2.42 24.26 -4.95
CA ARG A 359 -3.38 24.07 -3.86
C ARG A 359 -4.44 23.01 -4.18
N GLU A 360 -4.91 22.95 -5.42
CA GLU A 360 -5.91 21.97 -5.82
C GLU A 360 -5.27 20.59 -6.00
N GLY A 361 -4.05 20.54 -6.54
CA GLY A 361 -3.21 19.34 -6.54
C GLY A 361 -2.99 18.79 -5.13
N ARG A 362 -2.66 19.65 -4.16
CA ARG A 362 -2.53 19.27 -2.73
C ARG A 362 -3.83 18.68 -2.20
N ARG A 363 -4.97 19.32 -2.46
CA ARG A 363 -6.28 18.88 -2.01
C ARG A 363 -6.62 17.50 -2.57
N ARG A 364 -6.45 17.29 -3.88
CA ARG A 364 -6.65 15.98 -4.54
C ARG A 364 -5.71 14.92 -3.97
N TYR A 365 -4.46 15.28 -3.73
CA TYR A 365 -3.47 14.38 -3.16
C TYR A 365 -3.88 13.90 -1.76
N ILE A 366 -4.20 14.83 -0.85
CA ILE A 366 -4.67 14.51 0.52
C ILE A 366 -5.93 13.65 0.46
N HIS A 367 -6.88 13.99 -0.40
CA HIS A 367 -8.09 13.19 -0.57
C HIS A 367 -7.80 11.75 -1.02
N SER A 368 -6.79 11.54 -1.86
CA SER A 368 -6.45 10.22 -2.40
C SER A 368 -5.70 9.31 -1.41
N ILE A 369 -4.94 9.87 -0.47
CA ILE A 369 -4.10 9.10 0.47
C ILE A 369 -4.65 9.09 1.90
N GLY A 370 -5.54 10.02 2.26
CA GLY A 370 -6.07 10.15 3.62
C GLY A 370 -5.16 10.94 4.56
N ILE A 371 -5.50 10.93 5.85
CA ILE A 371 -4.83 11.75 6.87
C ILE A 371 -3.64 11.04 7.54
N GLY A 372 -3.69 9.70 7.64
CA GLY A 372 -2.80 8.83 8.42
C GLY A 372 -1.30 9.17 8.49
N GLY A 373 -0.69 8.85 9.64
CA GLY A 373 0.73 9.04 9.90
C GLY A 373 1.65 8.11 9.12
N LEU A 374 1.15 6.96 8.65
CA LEU A 374 1.95 5.98 7.90
C LEU A 374 1.48 5.78 6.47
N THR A 375 0.18 5.96 6.17
CA THR A 375 -0.38 5.79 4.82
C THR A 375 -0.90 7.08 4.19
N GLY A 376 -1.19 8.11 4.98
CA GLY A 376 -1.79 9.37 4.54
C GLY A 376 -0.83 10.55 4.52
N ILE A 377 -1.37 11.77 4.57
CA ILE A 377 -0.57 12.99 4.48
C ILE A 377 0.36 13.18 5.68
N GLY A 378 0.01 12.67 6.85
CA GLY A 378 0.92 12.61 8.00
C GLY A 378 2.22 11.87 7.65
N SER A 379 2.13 10.80 6.85
CA SER A 379 3.30 10.06 6.35
C SER A 379 4.21 10.89 5.45
N THR A 380 3.62 11.77 4.64
CA THR A 380 4.36 12.73 3.81
C THR A 380 5.02 13.80 4.67
N VAL A 381 4.31 14.36 5.64
CA VAL A 381 4.81 15.40 6.54
C VAL A 381 5.99 14.87 7.36
N TYR A 382 5.83 13.72 8.02
CA TYR A 382 6.89 13.09 8.80
C TYR A 382 8.07 12.69 7.92
N GLY A 383 7.81 12.00 6.80
CA GLY A 383 8.85 11.54 5.88
C GLY A 383 9.71 12.69 5.33
N LEU A 384 9.10 13.79 4.88
CA LEU A 384 9.84 14.96 4.41
C LEU A 384 10.65 15.62 5.52
N ALA A 385 10.10 15.73 6.73
CA ALA A 385 10.82 16.31 7.87
C ALA A 385 12.07 15.48 8.23
N CYS A 386 11.92 14.15 8.35
CA CYS A 386 13.03 13.24 8.64
C CYS A 386 14.07 13.21 7.52
N ILE A 387 13.65 13.04 6.26
CA ILE A 387 14.55 13.01 5.10
C ILE A 387 15.31 14.34 5.00
N GLY A 388 14.62 15.47 5.15
CA GLY A 388 15.23 16.80 5.10
C GLY A 388 16.37 16.95 6.10
N LYS A 389 16.18 16.48 7.33
CA LYS A 389 17.23 16.45 8.36
C LYS A 389 18.38 15.52 8.00
N LEU A 390 18.10 14.31 7.52
CA LEU A 390 19.11 13.30 7.18
C LEU A 390 19.99 13.72 6.00
N VAL A 391 19.42 14.37 4.98
CA VAL A 391 20.16 14.81 3.78
C VAL A 391 20.62 16.27 3.82
N ALA A 392 20.47 16.93 4.99
CA ALA A 392 20.77 18.34 5.21
C ALA A 392 20.11 19.29 4.17
N ALA A 393 18.84 19.06 3.88
CA ALA A 393 18.01 19.84 2.94
C ALA A 393 16.92 20.62 3.70
N PRO A 394 17.22 21.81 4.24
CA PRO A 394 16.29 22.56 5.12
C PRO A 394 14.98 22.94 4.43
N GLU A 395 14.97 23.12 3.12
CA GLU A 395 13.77 23.45 2.33
C GLU A 395 12.66 22.38 2.44
N PHE A 396 13.00 21.15 2.84
CA PHE A 396 12.03 20.07 3.02
C PHE A 396 11.09 20.33 4.19
N THR A 397 11.54 21.04 5.23
CA THR A 397 10.67 21.48 6.32
C THR A 397 9.58 22.43 5.83
N THR A 398 9.89 23.28 4.86
CA THR A 398 8.93 24.19 4.23
C THR A 398 7.92 23.41 3.36
N HIS A 399 8.39 22.39 2.62
CA HIS A 399 7.50 21.50 1.87
C HIS A 399 6.58 20.69 2.81
N ALA A 400 7.12 20.15 3.91
CA ALA A 400 6.35 19.44 4.92
C ALA A 400 5.27 20.35 5.55
N ALA A 401 5.63 21.58 5.91
CA ALA A 401 4.68 22.56 6.45
C ALA A 401 3.58 22.92 5.42
N TRP A 402 3.93 22.99 4.13
CA TRP A 402 2.94 23.22 3.07
C TRP A 402 1.92 22.08 2.96
N PHE A 403 2.35 20.83 3.09
CA PHE A 403 1.41 19.70 3.14
C PHE A 403 0.59 19.67 4.42
N ALA A 404 1.22 19.94 5.58
CA ALA A 404 0.56 20.02 6.88
C ALA A 404 -0.58 21.05 6.90
N ARG A 405 -0.40 22.21 6.25
CA ARG A 405 -1.46 23.22 6.07
C ARG A 405 -2.68 22.75 5.28
N GLY A 406 -2.59 21.61 4.58
CA GLY A 406 -3.73 20.98 3.92
C GLY A 406 -4.63 20.17 4.86
N LEU A 407 -4.20 19.92 6.10
CA LEU A 407 -4.99 19.30 7.16
C LEU A 407 -5.94 20.34 7.76
N THR A 408 -6.98 20.71 7.03
CA THR A 408 -7.97 21.68 7.53
C THR A 408 -8.88 21.04 8.59
N PRO A 409 -9.58 21.84 9.43
CA PRO A 409 -10.55 21.31 10.38
C PRO A 409 -11.59 20.37 9.75
N GLU A 410 -12.00 20.65 8.51
CA GLU A 410 -12.96 19.82 7.78
C GLU A 410 -12.36 18.48 7.35
N VAL A 411 -11.07 18.44 7.04
CA VAL A 411 -10.37 17.19 6.70
C VAL A 411 -10.21 16.34 7.96
N ILE A 412 -9.79 16.96 9.07
CA ILE A 412 -9.61 16.29 10.37
C ILE A 412 -10.96 15.74 10.87
N GLY A 413 -12.00 16.57 10.92
CA GLY A 413 -13.31 16.19 11.45
C GLY A 413 -14.04 15.12 10.64
N ARG A 414 -13.61 14.82 9.40
CA ARG A 414 -14.14 13.72 8.58
C ARG A 414 -13.46 12.38 8.84
N ASP A 415 -12.32 12.37 9.52
CA ASP A 415 -11.64 11.12 9.83
C ASP A 415 -12.45 10.29 10.80
N GLN A 416 -12.55 9.00 10.51
CA GLN A 416 -13.18 8.00 11.36
C GLN A 416 -12.20 6.86 11.71
N GLN A 417 -11.00 6.84 11.13
CA GLN A 417 -10.01 5.81 11.43
C GLN A 417 -9.32 6.07 12.77
N LEU A 418 -9.02 7.34 13.07
CA LEU A 418 -8.49 7.85 14.34
C LEU A 418 -7.08 7.36 14.73
N ASP A 419 -6.64 6.24 14.18
CA ASP A 419 -5.41 5.54 14.53
C ASP A 419 -4.10 6.15 13.99
N ILE A 420 -2.97 5.44 14.21
CA ILE A 420 -1.64 5.87 13.77
C ILE A 420 -1.43 5.68 12.28
N VAL A 421 -1.88 4.56 11.72
CA VAL A 421 -1.57 4.20 10.34
C VAL A 421 -2.34 5.09 9.37
N ASN A 422 -3.66 5.11 9.50
CA ASN A 422 -4.63 5.68 8.57
C ASN A 422 -5.31 6.93 9.12
N GLY A 423 -5.27 7.15 10.44
CA GLY A 423 -6.07 8.15 11.12
C GLY A 423 -5.36 9.38 11.67
N THR A 424 -6.14 10.15 12.41
CA THR A 424 -5.79 11.46 12.97
C THR A 424 -4.66 11.40 14.00
N ALA A 425 -4.54 10.33 14.80
CA ALA A 425 -3.45 10.21 15.78
C ALA A 425 -2.07 10.18 15.11
N GLY A 426 -1.95 9.50 13.98
CA GLY A 426 -0.70 9.49 13.21
C GLY A 426 -0.36 10.83 12.59
N ALA A 427 -1.37 11.56 12.08
CA ALA A 427 -1.18 12.92 11.60
C ALA A 427 -0.77 13.88 12.71
N LEU A 428 -1.34 13.74 13.90
CA LEU A 428 -0.96 14.50 15.08
C LEU A 428 0.52 14.30 15.41
N LEU A 429 1.02 13.06 15.48
CA LEU A 429 2.44 12.80 15.73
C LEU A 429 3.34 13.41 14.64
N ALA A 430 2.95 13.31 13.37
CA ALA A 430 3.69 13.94 12.28
C ALA A 430 3.75 15.48 12.42
N LEU A 431 2.64 16.12 12.81
CA LEU A 431 2.58 17.56 13.08
C LEU A 431 3.46 17.95 14.26
N ILE A 432 3.46 17.17 15.35
CA ILE A 432 4.32 17.41 16.51
C ILE A 432 5.80 17.25 16.15
N SER A 433 6.17 16.22 15.37
CA SER A 433 7.55 16.03 14.91
C SER A 433 8.03 17.20 14.06
N LEU A 434 7.21 17.70 13.12
CA LEU A 434 7.54 18.89 12.33
C LEU A 434 7.56 20.17 13.19
N PHE A 435 6.63 20.31 14.12
CA PHE A 435 6.60 21.44 15.06
C PHE A 435 7.88 21.51 15.90
N ASN A 436 8.37 20.37 16.40
CA ASN A 436 9.61 20.30 17.17
C ASN A 436 10.85 20.78 16.39
N GLN A 437 10.81 20.69 15.06
CA GLN A 437 11.90 21.13 14.19
C GLN A 437 11.79 22.61 13.80
N THR A 438 10.57 23.14 13.72
CA THR A 438 10.30 24.46 13.11
C THR A 438 9.86 25.53 14.11
N GLY A 439 9.22 25.15 15.21
CA GLY A 439 8.56 26.07 16.13
C GLY A 439 7.29 26.73 15.57
N ASP A 440 6.80 26.32 14.40
CA ASP A 440 5.65 26.93 13.73
C ASP A 440 4.35 26.68 14.52
N ARG A 441 3.75 27.76 15.05
CA ARG A 441 2.54 27.69 15.88
C ARG A 441 1.32 27.21 15.11
N GLU A 442 1.24 27.45 13.81
CA GLU A 442 0.12 26.95 12.99
C GLU A 442 0.09 25.40 13.01
N LEU A 443 1.27 24.76 13.04
CA LEU A 443 1.35 23.30 13.13
C LEU A 443 0.84 22.78 14.48
N LEU A 444 1.13 23.49 15.57
CA LEU A 444 0.58 23.13 16.89
C LEU A 444 -0.93 23.31 16.91
N GLU A 445 -1.46 24.40 16.37
CA GLU A 445 -2.91 24.63 16.29
C GLU A 445 -3.62 23.51 15.53
N ARG A 446 -3.03 23.01 14.43
CA ARG A 446 -3.55 21.83 13.72
C ARG A 446 -3.44 20.56 14.57
N ALA A 447 -2.34 20.37 15.30
CA ALA A 447 -2.19 19.23 16.19
C ALA A 447 -3.21 19.26 17.34
N GLU A 448 -3.55 20.44 17.87
CA GLU A 448 -4.62 20.65 18.84
C GLU A 448 -5.98 20.27 18.25
N GLN A 449 -6.28 20.67 17.02
CA GLN A 449 -7.52 20.28 16.33
C GLN A 449 -7.63 18.76 16.15
N CYS A 450 -6.52 18.09 15.82
CA CYS A 450 -6.44 16.63 15.81
C CYS A 450 -6.73 16.04 17.20
N GLY A 451 -6.14 16.62 18.26
CA GLY A 451 -6.36 16.22 19.64
C GLY A 451 -7.82 16.35 20.07
N GLU A 452 -8.46 17.49 19.79
CA GLU A 452 -9.88 17.73 20.06
C GLU A 452 -10.79 16.71 19.36
N HIS A 453 -10.51 16.42 18.09
CA HIS A 453 -11.25 15.41 17.34
C HIS A 453 -11.16 14.03 18.04
N LEU A 454 -9.96 13.64 18.44
CA LEU A 454 -9.75 12.39 19.19
C LEU A 454 -10.46 12.39 20.54
N LEU A 455 -10.47 13.51 21.29
CA LEU A 455 -11.18 13.59 22.57
C LEU A 455 -12.69 13.36 22.40
N ASN A 456 -13.27 13.88 21.32
CA ASN A 456 -14.70 13.81 21.01
C ASN A 456 -15.14 12.45 20.46
N CYS A 457 -14.23 11.69 19.85
CA CYS A 457 -14.52 10.36 19.29
C CYS A 457 -14.32 9.19 20.28
N ARG A 458 -14.13 9.48 21.58
CA ARG A 458 -14.03 8.45 22.62
C ARG A 458 -15.40 7.84 22.92
N GLU A 459 -15.46 6.51 22.93
CA GLU A 459 -16.66 5.73 23.26
C GLU A 459 -16.48 4.99 24.60
N PRO A 460 -17.54 4.83 25.42
CA PRO A 460 -17.47 4.03 26.64
C PRO A 460 -17.25 2.54 26.31
N THR A 461 -16.51 1.84 27.18
CA THR A 461 -16.23 0.41 27.04
C THR A 461 -16.70 -0.38 28.26
N THR A 462 -16.68 -1.71 28.17
CA THR A 462 -17.16 -2.62 29.23
C THR A 462 -16.31 -2.58 30.50
N CYS A 463 -15.05 -2.14 30.44
CA CYS A 463 -14.18 -2.02 31.62
C CYS A 463 -14.29 -0.66 32.32
N GLY A 464 -15.19 0.23 31.87
CA GLY A 464 -15.43 1.53 32.50
C GLY A 464 -14.54 2.67 31.98
N HIS A 465 -13.49 2.38 31.23
CA HIS A 465 -12.70 3.39 30.52
C HIS A 465 -13.28 3.70 29.14
N ARG A 466 -13.04 4.90 28.62
CA ARG A 466 -13.33 5.22 27.21
C ARG A 466 -12.13 4.92 26.31
N ALA A 467 -12.42 4.54 25.08
CA ALA A 467 -11.40 4.24 24.06
C ALA A 467 -11.92 4.61 22.66
N TRP A 468 -11.11 4.38 21.63
CA TRP A 468 -11.42 4.73 20.24
C TRP A 468 -11.72 3.48 19.41
N ARG A 469 -12.85 3.49 18.73
CA ARG A 469 -13.26 2.41 17.83
C ARG A 469 -13.18 2.90 16.39
N SER A 470 -12.42 2.20 15.56
CA SER A 470 -12.48 2.38 14.10
C SER A 470 -13.73 1.67 13.54
N PRO A 471 -14.37 2.21 12.47
CA PRO A 471 -15.55 1.61 11.84
C PRO A 471 -15.38 0.15 11.39
N ALA A 472 -14.15 -0.28 11.11
CA ALA A 472 -13.86 -1.65 10.70
C ALA A 472 -13.97 -2.65 11.87
N ASN A 473 -13.92 -2.19 13.13
CA ASN A 473 -13.86 -3.05 14.31
C ASN A 473 -15.16 -3.00 15.12
N THR A 474 -15.50 -4.15 15.71
CA THR A 474 -16.65 -4.28 16.61
C THR A 474 -16.37 -3.72 18.01
N ALA A 475 -15.09 -3.59 18.38
CA ALA A 475 -14.63 -3.04 19.66
C ALA A 475 -13.38 -2.14 19.45
N PRO A 476 -13.10 -1.20 20.39
CA PRO A 476 -11.80 -0.55 20.46
C PRO A 476 -10.67 -1.56 20.56
N LEU A 477 -9.50 -1.27 19.96
CA LEU A 477 -8.38 -2.21 19.92
C LEU A 477 -7.25 -1.82 20.89
N ALA A 478 -6.47 -2.81 21.32
CA ALA A 478 -5.13 -2.62 21.87
C ALA A 478 -4.08 -2.53 20.76
N GLY A 479 -2.88 -2.05 21.11
CA GLY A 479 -1.72 -1.99 20.23
C GLY A 479 -1.40 -0.60 19.68
N PHE A 480 -0.25 -0.49 19.04
CA PHE A 480 0.27 0.79 18.56
C PHE A 480 -0.40 1.24 17.25
N SER A 481 -0.59 0.32 16.31
CA SER A 481 -0.98 0.63 14.93
C SER A 481 -2.42 1.16 14.82
N HIS A 482 -3.37 0.38 15.34
CA HIS A 482 -4.82 0.64 15.24
C HIS A 482 -5.52 0.76 16.60
N GLY A 483 -4.74 0.84 17.68
CA GLY A 483 -5.25 0.71 19.05
C GLY A 483 -4.95 1.88 19.97
N ALA A 484 -5.38 1.73 21.23
CA ALA A 484 -5.31 2.75 22.25
C ALA A 484 -3.88 3.20 22.60
N SER A 485 -2.87 2.32 22.51
CA SER A 485 -1.47 2.68 22.75
C SER A 485 -0.97 3.81 21.87
N GLY A 486 -1.22 3.71 20.55
CA GLY A 486 -0.78 4.72 19.59
C GLY A 486 -1.50 6.05 19.80
N ILE A 487 -2.83 5.99 19.96
CA ILE A 487 -3.66 7.18 20.17
C ILE A 487 -3.31 7.88 21.50
N GLY A 488 -3.09 7.10 22.56
CA GLY A 488 -2.64 7.60 23.85
C GLY A 488 -1.28 8.30 23.76
N LEU A 489 -0.30 7.73 23.04
CA LEU A 489 1.00 8.37 22.83
C LEU A 489 0.86 9.71 22.08
N ALA A 490 0.01 9.75 21.05
CA ALA A 490 -0.26 10.96 20.29
C ALA A 490 -0.81 12.08 21.19
N LEU A 491 -1.82 11.78 22.01
CA LEU A 491 -2.40 12.75 22.94
C LEU A 491 -1.41 13.17 24.03
N LEU A 492 -0.60 12.26 24.55
CA LEU A 492 0.42 12.59 25.55
C LEU A 492 1.54 13.47 24.97
N SER A 493 1.92 13.25 23.72
CA SER A 493 2.87 14.09 22.98
C SER A 493 2.31 15.50 22.74
N LEU A 494 1.01 15.61 22.47
CA LEU A 494 0.34 16.91 22.39
C LEU A 494 0.30 17.60 23.76
N PHE A 495 0.00 16.88 24.84
CA PHE A 495 0.06 17.41 26.20
C PHE A 495 1.44 18.02 26.52
N ALA A 496 2.52 17.35 26.12
CA ALA A 496 3.89 17.84 26.31
C ALA A 496 4.19 19.20 25.65
N ARG A 497 3.35 19.66 24.71
CA ARG A 497 3.49 20.94 23.99
C ARG A 497 2.44 21.98 24.36
N THR A 498 1.31 21.55 24.91
CA THR A 498 0.14 22.40 25.20
C THR A 498 -0.09 22.58 26.70
N ALA A 499 0.43 21.68 27.52
CA ALA A 499 0.15 21.56 28.96
C ALA A 499 -1.35 21.44 29.32
N ARG A 500 -2.20 21.07 28.34
CA ARG A 500 -3.65 20.91 28.56
C ARG A 500 -3.97 19.55 29.20
N PRO A 501 -4.51 19.52 30.44
CA PRO A 501 -4.69 18.28 31.18
C PRO A 501 -5.69 17.32 30.50
N GLU A 502 -6.65 17.83 29.73
CA GLU A 502 -7.62 16.98 29.01
C GLU A 502 -6.94 15.95 28.10
N PHE A 503 -5.84 16.32 27.43
CA PHE A 503 -5.09 15.40 26.55
C PHE A 503 -4.32 14.35 27.35
N ARG A 504 -3.69 14.75 28.46
CA ARG A 504 -3.02 13.82 29.38
C ARG A 504 -4.01 12.81 29.94
N ASP A 505 -5.14 13.29 30.46
CA ASP A 505 -6.13 12.45 31.12
C ASP A 505 -6.75 11.45 30.14
N ALA A 506 -7.00 11.88 28.90
CA ALA A 506 -7.43 10.99 27.82
C ALA A 506 -6.37 9.94 27.43
N ALA A 507 -5.10 10.33 27.37
CA ALA A 507 -4.00 9.39 27.10
C ALA A 507 -3.91 8.31 28.19
N LEU A 508 -3.91 8.73 29.47
CA LEU A 508 -3.86 7.82 30.61
C LEU A 508 -5.10 6.92 30.69
N GLU A 509 -6.29 7.44 30.38
CA GLU A 509 -7.53 6.64 30.27
C GLU A 509 -7.40 5.56 29.18
N GLY A 510 -6.82 5.91 28.02
CA GLY A 510 -6.54 4.96 26.94
C GLY A 510 -5.53 3.88 27.32
N PHE A 511 -4.46 4.23 28.05
CA PHE A 511 -3.49 3.26 28.55
C PHE A 511 -4.10 2.34 29.62
N ALA A 512 -4.97 2.86 30.49
CA ALA A 512 -5.71 2.06 31.47
C ALA A 512 -6.70 1.09 30.81
N TYR A 513 -7.43 1.55 29.77
CA TYR A 513 -8.23 0.67 28.92
C TYR A 513 -7.37 -0.47 28.36
N GLU A 514 -6.21 -0.16 27.79
CA GLU A 514 -5.33 -1.17 27.23
C GLU A 514 -4.80 -2.15 28.29
N ARG A 515 -4.43 -1.67 29.49
CA ARG A 515 -4.04 -2.54 30.62
C ARG A 515 -5.15 -3.52 30.99
N SER A 516 -6.42 -3.12 30.92
CA SER A 516 -7.55 -4.03 31.19
C SER A 516 -7.63 -5.23 30.23
N LEU A 517 -6.94 -5.15 29.08
CA LEU A 517 -6.85 -6.23 28.09
C LEU A 517 -5.64 -7.14 28.29
N PHE A 518 -4.76 -6.83 29.25
CA PHE A 518 -3.63 -7.69 29.58
C PHE A 518 -4.13 -8.99 30.24
N ASP A 519 -3.62 -10.12 29.75
CA ASP A 519 -3.90 -11.45 30.28
C ASP A 519 -2.65 -12.01 30.96
N PRO A 520 -2.62 -12.07 32.31
CA PRO A 520 -1.47 -12.57 33.05
C PRO A 520 -1.10 -14.02 32.72
N HIS A 521 -2.07 -14.85 32.31
CA HIS A 521 -1.80 -16.25 31.95
C HIS A 521 -1.10 -16.38 30.61
N ALA A 522 -1.45 -15.52 29.66
CA ALA A 522 -0.81 -15.49 28.34
C ALA A 522 0.44 -14.57 28.32
N ASN A 523 0.68 -13.80 29.38
CA ASN A 523 1.69 -12.75 29.44
C ASN A 523 1.63 -11.81 28.23
N ASN A 524 0.42 -11.44 27.79
CA ASN A 524 0.20 -10.61 26.61
C ASN A 524 -1.19 -9.95 26.60
N TRP A 525 -1.41 -9.01 25.69
CA TRP A 525 -2.68 -8.29 25.51
C TRP A 525 -3.61 -9.01 24.52
N ARG A 526 -4.89 -9.09 24.88
CA ARG A 526 -5.92 -9.72 24.04
C ARG A 526 -6.12 -8.96 22.73
N ASP A 527 -6.19 -9.71 21.63
CA ASP A 527 -6.52 -9.20 20.30
C ASP A 527 -8.04 -9.28 20.07
N LEU A 528 -8.68 -8.13 19.88
CA LEU A 528 -10.15 -8.00 19.81
C LEU A 528 -10.69 -7.97 18.37
N ARG A 529 -9.85 -8.15 17.35
CA ARG A 529 -10.26 -8.08 15.93
C ARG A 529 -11.14 -9.24 15.45
N GLY A 530 -11.39 -10.23 16.30
CA GLY A 530 -12.11 -11.46 15.94
C GLY A 530 -11.20 -12.40 15.13
N GLY A 531 -11.09 -13.64 15.59
CA GLY A 531 -10.20 -14.64 14.98
C GLY A 531 -10.00 -15.84 15.89
N THR A 532 -9.31 -16.87 15.39
CA THR A 532 -9.01 -18.09 16.16
C THR A 532 -7.88 -17.89 17.17
N ALA A 533 -7.07 -16.83 17.03
CA ALA A 533 -5.95 -16.53 17.90
C ALA A 533 -6.26 -15.34 18.82
N PRO A 534 -6.29 -15.54 20.16
CA PRO A 534 -6.63 -14.48 21.10
C PRO A 534 -5.50 -13.46 21.37
N TYR A 535 -4.28 -13.66 20.82
CA TYR A 535 -3.13 -12.79 21.06
C TYR A 535 -2.25 -12.64 19.81
N MET A 536 -1.63 -11.47 19.66
CA MET A 536 -0.57 -11.19 18.69
C MET A 536 0.65 -10.60 19.42
N ALA A 537 1.84 -10.74 18.87
CA ALA A 537 3.07 -10.26 19.49
C ALA A 537 3.96 -9.55 18.48
N SER A 538 3.48 -8.41 17.98
CA SER A 538 4.14 -7.58 16.97
C SER A 538 4.11 -6.10 17.34
N TRP A 539 4.74 -5.27 16.50
CA TRP A 539 4.60 -3.81 16.63
C TRP A 539 3.16 -3.37 16.39
N CYS A 540 2.47 -3.93 15.39
CA CYS A 540 1.12 -3.48 15.08
C CYS A 540 0.11 -3.82 16.18
N HIS A 541 0.18 -5.04 16.73
CA HIS A 541 -0.66 -5.49 17.84
C HIS A 541 0.14 -6.38 18.81
N GLY A 542 0.10 -6.01 20.09
CA GLY A 542 0.71 -6.78 21.19
C GLY A 542 1.90 -6.09 21.84
N ALA A 543 2.61 -6.85 22.68
CA ALA A 543 3.62 -6.35 23.60
C ALA A 543 4.70 -5.44 22.96
N PRO A 544 5.31 -5.75 21.79
CA PRO A 544 6.35 -4.88 21.23
C PRO A 544 5.87 -3.46 20.90
N GLY A 545 4.68 -3.33 20.29
CA GLY A 545 4.11 -2.01 19.97
C GLY A 545 3.68 -1.23 21.20
N ILE A 546 3.03 -1.92 22.14
CA ILE A 546 2.61 -1.34 23.42
C ILE A 546 3.83 -0.86 24.22
N GLY A 547 4.86 -1.70 24.30
CA GLY A 547 6.11 -1.37 24.96
C GLY A 547 6.80 -0.16 24.35
N LEU A 548 6.86 -0.05 23.01
CA LEU A 548 7.38 1.14 22.33
C LEU A 548 6.61 2.41 22.71
N ALA A 549 5.27 2.36 22.74
CA ALA A 549 4.46 3.48 23.24
C ALA A 549 4.80 3.84 24.69
N ARG A 550 5.01 2.85 25.57
CA ARG A 550 5.36 3.11 26.98
C ARG A 550 6.75 3.71 27.14
N VAL A 551 7.76 3.26 26.39
CA VAL A 551 9.09 3.91 26.42
C VAL A 551 8.98 5.38 26.03
N ALA A 552 8.29 5.69 24.93
CA ALA A 552 8.10 7.07 24.50
C ALA A 552 7.26 7.89 25.49
N ALA A 553 6.19 7.30 26.05
CA ALA A 553 5.32 7.96 27.02
C ALA A 553 6.05 8.29 28.33
N LEU A 554 6.89 7.39 28.85
CA LEU A 554 7.65 7.59 30.10
C LEU A 554 8.70 8.71 29.97
N GLN A 555 9.20 8.99 28.76
CA GLN A 555 10.07 10.15 28.53
C GLN A 555 9.31 11.48 28.65
N ILE A 556 8.00 11.47 28.45
CA ILE A 556 7.13 12.65 28.52
C ILE A 556 6.53 12.80 29.91
N TYR A 557 6.01 11.71 30.46
CA TYR A 557 5.25 11.68 31.70
C TYR A 557 5.65 10.45 32.52
N PRO A 558 6.56 10.60 33.49
CA PRO A 558 6.93 9.53 34.40
C PRO A 558 5.71 9.11 35.24
N ASP A 559 5.28 7.86 35.06
CA ASP A 559 4.11 7.29 35.73
C ASP A 559 4.40 5.83 36.06
N GLU A 560 4.24 5.45 37.32
CA GLU A 560 4.53 4.11 37.82
C GLU A 560 3.70 3.03 37.09
N PRO A 561 2.38 3.20 36.89
CA PRO A 561 1.62 2.27 36.08
C PRO A 561 2.15 2.09 34.64
N LEU A 562 2.62 3.15 33.98
CA LEU A 562 3.25 3.01 32.65
C LEU A 562 4.59 2.26 32.71
N ALA A 563 5.34 2.40 33.79
CA ALA A 563 6.57 1.63 34.01
C ALA A 563 6.27 0.14 34.22
N ASP A 564 5.20 -0.20 34.93
CA ASP A 564 4.73 -1.58 35.06
C ASP A 564 4.31 -2.17 33.71
N ASP A 565 3.57 -1.42 32.88
CA ASP A 565 3.22 -1.84 31.52
C ASP A 565 4.45 -2.13 30.67
N LEU A 566 5.48 -1.27 30.76
CA LEU A 566 6.73 -1.47 30.05
C LEU A 566 7.45 -2.74 30.53
N ALA A 567 7.52 -2.99 31.84
CA ALA A 567 8.11 -4.19 32.39
C ALA A 567 7.38 -5.46 31.90
N MET A 568 6.04 -5.44 31.86
CA MET A 568 5.23 -6.51 31.29
C MET A 568 5.54 -6.71 29.80
N ALA A 569 5.64 -5.63 29.01
CA ALA A 569 5.94 -5.71 27.58
C ALA A 569 7.35 -6.26 27.29
N ILE A 570 8.35 -5.88 28.08
CA ILE A 570 9.73 -6.42 27.98
C ILE A 570 9.74 -7.91 28.32
N SER A 571 9.08 -8.30 29.43
CA SER A 571 8.96 -9.70 29.85
C SER A 571 8.32 -10.56 28.75
N ALA A 572 7.16 -10.11 28.24
CA ALA A 572 6.47 -10.77 27.14
C ALA A 572 7.37 -10.92 25.91
N SER A 573 8.06 -9.85 25.50
CA SER A 573 8.87 -9.82 24.29
C SER A 573 10.14 -10.66 24.36
N ARG A 574 10.75 -10.81 25.54
CA ARG A 574 11.89 -11.72 25.75
C ARG A 574 11.47 -13.18 25.57
N GLY A 575 10.27 -13.56 26.03
CA GLY A 575 9.74 -14.93 25.95
C GLY A 575 9.21 -15.38 24.58
N LEU A 576 9.12 -14.49 23.58
CA LEU A 576 8.52 -14.84 22.28
C LEU A 576 9.39 -15.80 21.46
N SER A 577 8.74 -16.80 20.85
CA SER A 577 9.31 -17.60 19.76
C SER A 577 9.62 -16.74 18.53
N ARG A 578 10.38 -17.29 17.57
CA ARG A 578 10.74 -16.64 16.31
C ARG A 578 9.47 -16.23 15.53
N ALA A 579 9.36 -14.97 15.14
CA ALA A 579 8.31 -14.49 14.25
C ALA A 579 8.50 -15.15 12.87
N PRO A 580 7.40 -15.50 12.18
CA PRO A 580 7.47 -16.16 10.88
C PRO A 580 7.86 -15.21 9.73
N VAL A 581 7.89 -13.90 9.98
CA VAL A 581 8.35 -12.87 9.04
C VAL A 581 9.39 -11.95 9.70
N ASP A 582 10.11 -11.19 8.89
CA ASP A 582 11.27 -10.40 9.33
C ASP A 582 10.98 -8.90 9.42
N HIS A 583 10.01 -8.39 8.66
CA HIS A 583 9.76 -6.94 8.53
C HIS A 583 9.25 -6.26 9.82
N PHE A 584 9.24 -4.92 9.85
CA PHE A 584 8.89 -4.15 11.05
C PHE A 584 7.47 -4.35 11.60
N CYS A 585 6.46 -4.40 10.73
CA CYS A 585 5.06 -4.39 11.17
C CYS A 585 4.70 -5.60 12.04
N CYS A 586 5.02 -6.82 11.56
CA CYS A 586 4.61 -8.08 12.17
C CYS A 586 5.78 -9.02 12.51
N GLY A 587 7.01 -8.66 12.14
CA GLY A 587 8.15 -9.55 12.13
C GLY A 587 9.19 -9.28 13.22
N GLU A 588 10.30 -10.00 13.12
CA GLU A 588 11.39 -9.91 14.11
C GLU A 588 11.99 -8.52 14.20
N PHE A 589 12.13 -7.76 13.10
CA PHE A 589 12.72 -6.43 13.21
C PHE A 589 11.88 -5.44 14.01
N GLY A 590 10.55 -5.61 14.08
CA GLY A 590 9.71 -4.82 14.99
C GLY A 590 10.02 -5.11 16.47
N ARG A 591 10.32 -6.38 16.79
CA ARG A 591 10.70 -6.83 18.13
C ARG A 591 12.12 -6.42 18.49
N VAL A 592 13.04 -6.56 17.55
CA VAL A 592 14.44 -6.09 17.67
C VAL A 592 14.45 -4.59 17.94
N GLU A 593 13.65 -3.81 17.21
CA GLU A 593 13.55 -2.37 17.40
C GLU A 593 13.01 -2.02 18.79
N PHE A 594 11.92 -2.66 19.24
CA PHE A 594 11.42 -2.47 20.61
C PHE A 594 12.48 -2.76 21.66
N LEU A 595 13.14 -3.93 21.60
CA LEU A 595 14.17 -4.29 22.57
C LEU A 595 15.37 -3.33 22.52
N THR A 596 15.77 -2.86 21.33
CA THR A 596 16.83 -1.86 21.20
C THR A 596 16.46 -0.55 21.89
N VAL A 597 15.23 -0.07 21.71
CA VAL A 597 14.72 1.16 22.33
C VAL A 597 14.51 1.00 23.84
N ALA A 598 14.13 -0.21 24.29
CA ALA A 598 14.00 -0.56 25.70
C ALA A 598 15.36 -0.85 26.39
N LEU A 599 16.49 -0.62 25.72
CA LEU A 599 17.86 -0.85 26.22
C LEU A 599 18.19 -2.33 26.51
N GLU A 600 17.50 -3.24 25.83
CA GLU A 600 17.66 -4.69 25.88
C GLU A 600 18.59 -5.21 24.77
N GLU A 601 19.79 -4.61 24.67
CA GLU A 601 20.68 -4.75 23.51
C GLU A 601 21.08 -6.20 23.22
N THR A 602 21.43 -6.98 24.24
CA THR A 602 21.80 -8.39 24.08
C THR A 602 20.64 -9.19 23.49
N ALA A 603 19.42 -9.00 23.99
CA ALA A 603 18.25 -9.72 23.49
C ALA A 603 17.91 -9.31 22.04
N ALA A 604 18.02 -8.03 21.72
CA ALA A 604 17.82 -7.52 20.36
C ALA A 604 18.83 -8.14 19.37
N ARG A 605 20.12 -8.16 19.72
CA ARG A 605 21.19 -8.71 18.88
C ARG A 605 21.09 -10.23 18.70
N LEU A 606 20.66 -10.97 19.72
CA LEU A 606 20.44 -12.42 19.60
C LEU A 606 19.26 -12.75 18.66
N ARG A 607 18.16 -11.98 18.73
CA ARG A 607 17.06 -12.12 17.78
C ARG A 607 17.49 -11.82 16.35
N ALA A 608 18.24 -10.74 16.15
CA ALA A 608 18.78 -10.39 14.85
C ALA A 608 19.73 -11.48 14.32
N ASN A 609 20.50 -12.16 15.19
CA ASN A 609 21.37 -13.27 14.78
C ASN A 609 20.58 -14.42 14.17
N ARG A 610 19.42 -14.78 14.75
CA ARG A 610 18.53 -15.81 14.20
C ARG A 610 18.03 -15.45 12.81
N VAL A 611 17.67 -14.19 12.57
CA VAL A 611 17.29 -13.71 11.24
C VAL A 611 18.45 -13.85 10.25
N LEU A 612 19.66 -13.48 10.66
CA LEU A 612 20.85 -13.60 9.82
C LEU A 612 21.20 -15.06 9.50
N ALA A 613 21.08 -15.97 10.48
CA ALA A 613 21.28 -17.39 10.29
C ALA A 613 20.25 -17.98 9.30
N ASP A 614 18.97 -17.65 9.48
CA ASP A 614 17.88 -18.04 8.57
C ASP A 614 18.15 -17.56 7.13
N LYS A 615 18.53 -16.28 6.97
CA LYS A 615 18.87 -15.69 5.67
C LYS A 615 20.05 -16.43 5.01
N ARG A 616 21.08 -16.80 5.77
CA ARG A 616 22.24 -17.54 5.23
C ARG A 616 21.85 -18.92 4.70
N THR A 617 20.89 -19.58 5.35
CA THR A 617 20.39 -20.90 4.90
C THR A 617 19.42 -20.79 3.73
N THR A 618 18.55 -19.77 3.73
CA THR A 618 17.43 -19.64 2.77
C THR A 618 17.73 -18.69 1.60
N GLY A 619 18.82 -17.93 1.65
CA GLY A 619 19.22 -16.95 0.64
C GLY A 619 18.44 -15.63 0.68
N SER A 620 17.35 -15.52 1.43
CA SER A 620 16.46 -14.35 1.43
C SER A 620 15.84 -14.06 2.80
N TYR A 621 15.30 -12.86 2.98
CA TYR A 621 14.49 -12.52 4.15
C TYR A 621 13.05 -13.00 3.97
N ARG A 622 12.41 -13.39 5.06
CA ARG A 622 11.01 -13.84 5.07
C ARG A 622 10.08 -12.63 5.16
N LEU A 623 9.58 -12.17 4.02
CA LEU A 623 8.63 -11.04 3.96
C LEU A 623 7.17 -11.49 4.09
N PHE A 624 6.86 -12.71 3.66
CA PHE A 624 5.54 -13.31 3.73
C PHE A 624 5.65 -14.74 4.27
N THR A 625 4.57 -15.25 4.86
CA THR A 625 4.53 -16.60 5.42
C THR A 625 4.35 -17.69 4.36
N ASP A 626 3.82 -17.32 3.20
CA ASP A 626 3.36 -18.21 2.13
C ASP A 626 4.05 -17.95 0.79
N ILE A 627 4.96 -16.97 0.70
CA ILE A 627 5.75 -16.70 -0.50
C ILE A 627 7.23 -16.81 -0.16
N HIS A 628 7.91 -17.76 -0.81
CA HIS A 628 9.36 -17.85 -0.80
C HIS A 628 9.96 -16.82 -1.77
N GLU A 629 11.07 -16.20 -1.39
CA GLU A 629 11.83 -15.25 -2.24
C GLU A 629 11.02 -14.03 -2.74
N ALA A 630 10.03 -13.60 -1.97
CA ALA A 630 9.29 -12.37 -2.28
C ALA A 630 10.21 -11.14 -2.21
N SER A 631 10.02 -10.21 -3.14
CA SER A 631 10.65 -8.89 -3.08
C SER A 631 9.58 -7.83 -2.81
N ASN A 632 9.59 -7.26 -1.60
CA ASN A 632 8.75 -6.13 -1.24
C ASN A 632 9.65 -5.00 -0.70
N PRO A 633 9.68 -3.82 -1.32
CA PRO A 633 10.68 -2.81 -1.00
C PRO A 633 10.30 -1.89 0.17
N GLY A 634 9.03 -1.84 0.58
CA GLY A 634 8.51 -0.88 1.56
C GLY A 634 9.12 -0.95 2.97
N LEU A 635 8.83 0.04 3.80
CA LEU A 635 9.45 0.18 5.14
C LEU A 635 8.82 -0.77 6.18
N PHE A 636 7.50 -0.86 6.27
CA PHE A 636 6.86 -1.62 7.34
C PHE A 636 6.67 -3.12 7.03
N GLN A 637 6.55 -3.46 5.74
CA GLN A 637 6.30 -4.82 5.26
C GLN A 637 7.35 -5.29 4.24
N GLY A 638 8.53 -4.67 4.24
CA GLY A 638 9.53 -4.91 3.21
C GLY A 638 10.97 -4.69 3.66
N LEU A 639 11.85 -4.73 2.67
CA LEU A 639 13.30 -4.70 2.83
C LEU A 639 13.79 -3.39 3.44
N ALA A 640 13.21 -2.23 3.11
CA ALA A 640 13.67 -0.95 3.66
C ALA A 640 13.58 -0.91 5.19
N GLY A 641 12.57 -1.56 5.79
CA GLY A 641 12.48 -1.66 7.26
C GLY A 641 13.55 -2.55 7.86
N ILE A 642 13.76 -3.73 7.27
CA ILE A 642 14.81 -4.65 7.69
C ILE A 642 16.18 -3.94 7.61
N GLY A 643 16.44 -3.23 6.51
CA GLY A 643 17.64 -2.42 6.33
C GLY A 643 17.77 -1.32 7.37
N TYR A 644 16.69 -0.58 7.66
CA TYR A 644 16.70 0.46 8.69
C TYR A 644 16.96 -0.10 10.09
N GLY A 645 16.40 -1.26 10.42
CA GLY A 645 16.64 -1.97 11.68
C GLY A 645 18.08 -2.44 11.81
N TRP A 646 18.67 -2.98 10.74
CA TRP A 646 20.10 -3.29 10.70
C TRP A 646 20.99 -2.06 10.89
N LEU A 647 20.66 -0.96 10.22
CA LEU A 647 21.39 0.30 10.35
C LEU A 647 21.38 0.80 11.81
N ARG A 648 20.24 0.69 12.50
CA ARG A 648 20.12 1.06 13.91
C ARG A 648 20.90 0.14 14.85
N LEU A 649 21.00 -1.16 14.57
CA LEU A 649 21.89 -2.06 15.32
C LEU A 649 23.37 -1.77 15.08
N ALA A 650 23.73 -1.30 13.88
CA ALA A 650 25.10 -0.92 13.53
C ALA A 650 25.52 0.42 14.15
N ARG A 651 24.56 1.34 14.33
CA ARG A 651 24.75 2.67 14.91
C ARG A 651 23.63 2.99 15.91
N PRO A 652 23.61 2.34 17.09
CA PRO A 652 22.60 2.61 18.09
C PRO A 652 22.61 4.09 18.47
N ARG A 653 21.44 4.74 18.47
CA ARG A 653 21.22 6.18 18.77
C ARG A 653 21.55 7.20 17.67
N ALA A 654 22.12 6.81 16.53
CA ALA A 654 22.40 7.76 15.45
C ALA A 654 21.14 8.20 14.67
N PHE A 655 20.11 7.35 14.68
CA PHE A 655 18.87 7.55 13.93
C PHE A 655 17.66 7.56 14.88
N PRO A 656 16.50 8.12 14.50
CA PRO A 656 15.28 8.09 15.30
C PRO A 656 14.53 6.74 15.17
N CYS A 657 13.66 6.44 16.15
CA CYS A 657 12.75 5.30 16.04
C CYS A 657 11.57 5.67 15.14
N VAL A 658 11.56 5.17 13.91
CA VAL A 658 10.45 5.45 12.97
C VAL A 658 9.15 4.75 13.35
N LEU A 659 9.19 3.78 14.25
CA LEU A 659 8.01 3.03 14.70
C LEU A 659 7.13 3.82 15.66
N THR A 660 7.63 4.92 16.24
CA THR A 660 6.89 5.83 17.13
C THR A 660 6.67 7.22 16.54
N LEU A 661 7.08 7.45 15.28
CA LEU A 661 7.01 8.76 14.60
C LEU A 661 7.72 9.89 15.36
N GLU A 662 8.84 9.56 16.01
CA GLU A 662 9.70 10.52 16.72
C GLU A 662 10.54 11.39 15.77
#